data_AF-A0A2S2CW57-F1
#
_entry.id   AF-A0A2S2CW57-F1
#
_cell.length_a   1.000
_cell.length_b   1.000
_cell.length_c   1.000
_cell.angle_alpha   90.00
_cell.angle_beta   90.00
_cell.angle_gamma   90.00
#
_symmetry.space_group_name_H-M   'P 1'
#
loop_
_entity.id
_entity.type
_entity.pdbx_description
1 polymer ?
#
loop_
_entity_poly.entity_id
_entity_poly.type
_entity_poly.pdbx_seq_one_letter_code
_entity_poly.pdbx_strand_id
1 'polypeptide(L)'
;MSIFGSLTTAVLGLNAQSKALGHISDNIANASTLGYKRVDSAFETLVLQSNERLHAPGGVVAKPVFMNNIQGALSQVQSPTNAAIQGQGFFSVSKLSRGLTGPGQSGETVQTQTGTLNADNVYYTRVGDFELDKNRYLVNSAGFALNGWQVDETTGQLKKDVVQPIQVSAVTDKPQSTSSITLGANLPATPKPGIKVPDSSIQIYDTQGNSRTVQFNWRQDGANNWRLGIVAPGSSTQPVAGTFTGGTAKMALGTNISGVTPVAQVSQVLVNGTSFVKPSTVAIGGRSNFYPDGSSQPNIRIGDTYSVTINGGAPLSLTVTAANIGSYPDFAAVANNLMGQINAIAGQPYKASIDPNDATKIVVTTANDKPVQISGSFSTSGAPQQSTVSSPLTNANGGGPGIQQSTYTFSTTAVDVGDEFRVTVAGTEFKTRITSANAAALPNIAAVVANLATQISAAGLGITAAPGAAPNTNQLVITGSAATSTFTTSAGITNADTATNNVTGSSPATFTALTAATTPATAGTPEVTLYNLPAGALKVPDEYSVTVLGQTFTTKIGYSNINTLKDMAGVVKDLVTQINQAGLAVNADVNSTGALRLTGTTNGVNLNSSASKLAITATDNVRVGDKYTVTIDSVPYSVEVTADNIGTIGTYDGLANAVATKINSARPSAPVIATVTNSQVTLTARNPGTPFKMDQQYTSGTATSNKINGPTISPPTENRGQQQVFSFPQTQIDIGDRYTITIDGKPVSVAVDSTNYGSFEDITGVAQELANKINAAGLNVTASATNGRLTIVHNTPNTGKFTAIPSVDNATGSSGTLSGGTITTNVAGVNQQRAITLTGSPGDVGAVYSVTIDQTTISYTTKGDETSMEDITAKLADLVNANTSLSVTAGAVGSVLTLTSKTQSGVAADQFSVDPFTSSGQTPAYVQLGFGTNKDNVGTITSISTAKVGTGSAVTNSNQTTGADATVTFTVDYGFGPQQITLNLGKFGKSGGLTQYAGSEINVTQLVQDGASRGQFKEVVYGDNGDVIVNYDNGRSRVIGRIPVVTFNNPNALQREAGGVFIETEDGGRPNFNDPDTNGAGAVVANSVESSNVDIADEFTKLIVTQRTYSANTKIVTTSDEMLQEVLGLKR
;
A
#
# COMPACT_ATOMS: atom_id res chain seq x y z
N MET A 1 -69.87 76.30 -24.30
CA MET A 1 -69.76 75.18 -23.34
C MET A 1 -71.15 74.79 -22.90
N SER A 2 -71.54 73.52 -22.97
CA SER A 2 -72.80 73.06 -22.34
C SER A 2 -72.56 72.89 -20.84
N ILE A 3 -73.47 73.39 -19.99
CA ILE A 3 -73.39 73.25 -18.51
C ILE A 3 -73.28 71.76 -18.11
N PHE A 4 -73.87 70.85 -18.89
CA PHE A 4 -73.73 69.42 -18.69
C PHE A 4 -72.30 68.89 -18.97
N GLY A 5 -71.58 69.51 -19.90
CA GLY A 5 -70.19 69.16 -20.22
C GLY A 5 -69.18 69.64 -19.17
N SER A 6 -69.41 70.80 -18.56
CA SER A 6 -68.58 71.29 -17.44
C SER A 6 -68.84 70.49 -16.16
N LEU A 7 -70.09 70.12 -15.89
CA LEU A 7 -70.45 69.26 -14.75
C LEU A 7 -69.84 67.87 -14.85
N THR A 8 -69.93 67.22 -16.01
CA THR A 8 -69.33 65.88 -16.23
C THR A 8 -67.81 65.91 -16.09
N THR A 9 -67.14 66.93 -16.63
CA THR A 9 -65.70 67.13 -16.47
C THR A 9 -65.31 67.37 -15.01
N ALA A 10 -66.05 68.23 -14.29
CA ALA A 10 -65.80 68.52 -12.88
C ALA A 10 -66.02 67.29 -11.97
N VAL A 11 -67.04 66.47 -12.24
CA VAL A 11 -67.31 65.22 -11.49
C VAL A 11 -66.22 64.17 -11.75
N LEU A 12 -65.78 64.00 -13.00
CA LEU A 12 -64.66 63.10 -13.32
C LEU A 12 -63.35 63.58 -12.69
N GLY A 13 -63.08 64.89 -12.72
CA GLY A 13 -61.98 65.51 -12.00
C GLY A 13 -62.06 65.30 -10.49
N LEU A 14 -63.23 65.45 -9.88
CA LEU A 14 -63.45 65.21 -8.46
C LEU A 14 -63.16 63.74 -8.08
N ASN A 15 -63.63 62.79 -8.88
CA ASN A 15 -63.37 61.37 -8.69
C ASN A 15 -61.88 61.04 -8.83
N ALA A 16 -61.21 61.59 -9.86
CA ALA A 16 -59.78 61.42 -10.06
C ALA A 16 -58.94 61.99 -8.89
N GLN A 17 -59.29 63.18 -8.40
CA GLN A 17 -58.63 63.78 -7.22
C GLN A 17 -58.92 63.00 -5.93
N SER A 18 -60.12 62.43 -5.78
CA SER A 18 -60.46 61.54 -4.65
C SER A 18 -59.58 60.27 -4.64
N LYS A 19 -59.39 59.64 -5.81
CA LYS A 19 -58.46 58.51 -5.94
C LYS A 19 -57.01 58.91 -5.64
N ALA A 20 -56.59 60.08 -6.11
CA ALA A 20 -55.25 60.59 -5.82
C ALA A 20 -55.03 60.87 -4.31
N LEU A 21 -56.03 61.44 -3.62
CA LEU A 21 -56.01 61.56 -2.16
C LEU A 21 -55.92 60.19 -1.47
N GLY A 22 -56.61 59.18 -2.00
CA GLY A 22 -56.50 57.80 -1.53
C GLY A 22 -55.07 57.26 -1.60
N HIS A 23 -54.41 57.39 -2.76
CA HIS A 23 -53.03 56.93 -2.95
C HIS A 23 -52.03 57.65 -2.02
N ILE A 24 -52.16 58.97 -1.85
CA ILE A 24 -51.32 59.74 -0.93
C ILE A 24 -51.56 59.31 0.52
N SER A 25 -52.83 59.07 0.89
CA SER A 25 -53.18 58.60 2.24
C SER A 25 -52.60 57.22 2.51
N ASP A 26 -52.64 56.31 1.53
CA ASP A 26 -52.03 54.98 1.62
C ASP A 26 -50.50 55.07 1.76
N ASN A 27 -49.85 55.97 1.01
CA ASN A 27 -48.40 56.18 1.12
C ASN A 27 -48.02 56.68 2.53
N ILE A 28 -48.74 57.68 3.06
CA ILE A 28 -48.48 58.22 4.41
C ILE A 28 -48.70 57.14 5.47
N ALA A 29 -49.79 56.37 5.36
CA ALA A 29 -50.13 55.31 6.32
C ALA A 29 -49.07 54.20 6.37
N ASN A 30 -48.41 53.90 5.25
CA ASN A 30 -47.41 52.83 5.14
C ASN A 30 -45.96 53.34 5.06
N ALA A 31 -45.71 54.63 5.33
CA ALA A 31 -44.37 55.22 5.22
C ALA A 31 -43.34 54.61 6.19
N SER A 32 -43.79 54.03 7.30
CA SER A 32 -42.94 53.30 8.26
C SER A 32 -42.88 51.79 8.00
N THR A 33 -43.64 51.27 7.04
CA THR A 33 -43.66 49.86 6.71
C THR A 33 -42.42 49.48 5.91
N LEU A 34 -41.69 48.47 6.39
CA LEU A 34 -40.49 47.95 5.71
C LEU A 34 -40.84 47.49 4.29
N GLY A 35 -39.96 47.78 3.33
CA GLY A 35 -40.10 47.40 1.92
C GLY A 35 -41.32 48.00 1.19
N TYR A 36 -42.10 48.88 1.81
CA TYR A 36 -43.25 49.51 1.14
C TYR A 36 -42.79 50.44 0.01
N LYS A 37 -43.35 50.22 -1.18
CA LYS A 37 -43.11 51.05 -2.36
C LYS A 37 -44.27 52.04 -2.53
N ARG A 38 -44.00 53.31 -2.80
CA ARG A 38 -45.05 54.32 -2.98
C ARG A 38 -45.84 54.10 -4.27
N VAL A 39 -47.05 54.65 -4.29
CA VAL A 39 -47.93 54.71 -5.47
C VAL A 39 -48.17 56.18 -5.80
N ASP A 40 -47.80 56.60 -7.00
CA ASP A 40 -48.10 57.94 -7.50
C ASP A 40 -49.39 57.94 -8.34
N SER A 41 -50.00 59.10 -8.51
CA SER A 41 -51.23 59.27 -9.31
C SER A 41 -50.91 59.92 -10.64
N ALA A 42 -51.14 59.22 -11.75
CA ALA A 42 -51.09 59.81 -13.09
C ALA A 42 -52.50 60.19 -13.55
N PHE A 43 -52.65 61.40 -14.08
CA PHE A 43 -53.91 61.87 -14.66
C PHE A 43 -53.87 61.67 -16.16
N GLU A 44 -54.75 60.82 -16.67
CA GLU A 44 -54.91 60.60 -18.11
C GLU A 44 -56.20 61.30 -18.59
N THR A 45 -56.09 62.03 -19.69
CA THR A 45 -57.26 62.63 -20.35
C THR A 45 -58.03 61.55 -21.07
N LEU A 46 -59.35 61.49 -20.87
CA LEU A 46 -60.20 60.65 -21.70
C LEU A 46 -60.28 61.28 -23.10
N VAL A 47 -59.98 60.48 -24.14
CA VAL A 47 -59.93 60.94 -25.54
C VAL A 47 -61.27 61.56 -25.93
N LEU A 48 -61.21 62.79 -26.45
CA LEU A 48 -62.38 63.45 -27.06
C LEU A 48 -62.09 64.02 -28.43
N GLN A 49 -63.11 63.85 -29.26
CA GLN A 49 -63.20 64.42 -30.59
C GLN A 49 -63.40 65.94 -30.45
N SER A 50 -62.37 66.71 -30.79
CA SER A 50 -62.42 68.18 -30.88
C SER A 50 -62.10 68.60 -32.30
N ASN A 51 -63.06 69.19 -33.00
CA ASN A 51 -62.89 69.77 -34.33
C ASN A 51 -63.54 71.15 -34.39
N GLU A 52 -63.37 71.89 -35.49
CA GLU A 52 -63.90 73.25 -35.67
C GLU A 52 -65.43 73.37 -35.50
N ARG A 53 -66.17 72.25 -35.56
CA ARG A 53 -67.64 72.20 -35.47
C ARG A 53 -68.17 71.59 -34.17
N LEU A 54 -67.38 70.77 -33.48
CA LEU A 54 -67.79 70.06 -32.27
C LEU A 54 -66.65 70.06 -31.26
N HIS A 55 -66.90 70.67 -30.10
CA HIS A 55 -66.04 70.61 -28.93
C HIS A 55 -66.77 69.88 -27.81
N ALA A 56 -66.37 68.63 -27.55
CA ALA A 56 -66.83 67.86 -26.40
C ALA A 56 -65.80 68.00 -25.27
N PRO A 57 -66.15 68.62 -24.11
CA PRO A 57 -65.22 68.81 -23.01
C PRO A 57 -64.83 67.47 -22.38
N GLY A 58 -63.58 67.36 -21.94
CA GLY A 58 -63.00 66.10 -21.50
C GLY A 58 -62.71 65.94 -20.04
N GLY A 59 -63.02 64.74 -19.57
CA GLY A 59 -62.71 64.31 -18.21
C GLY A 59 -61.27 63.82 -18.08
N VAL A 60 -60.84 63.73 -16.83
CA VAL A 60 -59.60 63.10 -16.43
C VAL A 60 -59.91 61.87 -15.58
N VAL A 61 -59.09 60.84 -15.70
CA VAL A 61 -59.10 59.70 -14.78
C VAL A 61 -57.74 59.62 -14.10
N ALA A 62 -57.74 59.29 -12.80
CA ALA A 62 -56.51 58.98 -12.08
C ALA A 62 -56.21 57.49 -12.20
N LYS A 63 -54.98 57.17 -12.62
CA LYS A 63 -54.43 55.82 -12.69
C LYS A 63 -53.26 55.70 -11.70
N PRO A 64 -53.17 54.61 -10.92
CA PRO A 64 -52.03 54.37 -10.07
C PRO A 64 -50.78 54.05 -10.90
N VAL A 65 -49.66 54.66 -10.53
CA VAL A 65 -48.33 54.35 -11.06
C VAL A 65 -47.47 53.85 -9.89
N PHE A 66 -47.11 52.58 -9.91
CA PHE A 66 -46.29 52.00 -8.86
C PHE A 66 -44.82 52.39 -9.05
N MET A 67 -44.16 52.83 -7.98
CA MET A 67 -42.74 53.19 -7.99
C MET A 67 -41.90 52.08 -7.35
N ASN A 68 -42.01 50.87 -7.88
CA ASN A 68 -41.33 49.68 -7.35
C ASN A 68 -39.83 49.67 -7.68
N ASN A 69 -39.42 50.37 -8.73
CA ASN A 69 -38.03 50.50 -9.19
C ASN A 69 -37.18 51.48 -8.33
N ILE A 70 -37.80 52.24 -7.43
CA ILE A 70 -37.11 53.22 -6.57
C ILE A 70 -36.77 52.57 -5.22
N GLN A 71 -35.51 52.67 -4.81
CA GLN A 71 -35.01 52.16 -3.55
C GLN A 71 -35.38 53.08 -2.36
N GLY A 72 -35.75 52.48 -1.23
CA GLY A 72 -35.85 53.13 0.07
C GLY A 72 -34.52 53.11 0.84
N ALA A 73 -34.46 53.80 1.98
CA ALA A 73 -33.24 53.82 2.79
C ALA A 73 -32.94 52.43 3.38
N LEU A 74 -31.66 52.04 3.37
CA LEU A 74 -31.18 50.82 4.02
C LEU A 74 -30.82 51.14 5.47
N SER A 75 -31.37 50.39 6.42
CA SER A 75 -31.02 50.49 7.83
C SER A 75 -30.40 49.19 8.31
N GLN A 76 -29.27 49.29 9.01
CA GLN A 76 -28.63 48.14 9.64
C GLN A 76 -29.44 47.69 10.86
N VAL A 77 -29.56 46.38 11.06
CA VAL A 77 -30.24 45.73 12.17
C VAL A 77 -29.34 44.67 12.80
N GLN A 78 -29.62 44.29 14.04
CA GLN A 78 -28.81 43.31 14.79
C GLN A 78 -29.16 41.85 14.42
N SER A 79 -30.28 41.61 13.75
CA SER A 79 -30.69 40.26 13.37
C SER A 79 -29.84 39.73 12.20
N PRO A 80 -29.15 38.57 12.37
CA PRO A 80 -28.27 38.01 11.36
C PRO A 80 -29.00 37.43 10.15
N THR A 81 -30.30 37.16 10.29
CA THR A 81 -31.17 36.59 9.27
C THR A 81 -31.97 37.65 8.50
N ASN A 82 -31.69 38.93 8.73
CA ASN A 82 -32.28 40.01 7.95
C ASN A 82 -31.34 40.38 6.79
N ALA A 83 -31.91 40.60 5.61
CA ALA A 83 -31.18 41.03 4.43
C ALA A 83 -31.95 42.09 3.67
N ALA A 84 -31.24 42.94 2.96
CA ALA A 84 -31.83 43.90 2.04
C ALA A 84 -31.12 43.87 0.69
N ILE A 85 -31.83 44.26 -0.37
CA ILE A 85 -31.25 44.34 -1.71
C ILE A 85 -30.83 45.78 -1.96
N GLN A 86 -29.53 46.01 -2.17
CA GLN A 86 -28.98 47.29 -2.62
C GLN A 86 -28.95 47.32 -4.14
N GLY A 87 -29.84 48.10 -4.75
CA GLY A 87 -30.04 48.17 -6.19
C GLY A 87 -31.37 47.56 -6.65
N GLN A 88 -31.38 47.03 -7.89
CA GLN A 88 -32.60 46.50 -8.50
C GLN A 88 -32.81 45.02 -8.22
N GLY A 89 -34.06 44.64 -7.95
CA GLY A 89 -34.47 43.24 -7.81
C GLY A 89 -35.25 42.95 -6.54
N PHE A 90 -35.76 41.73 -6.43
CA PHE A 90 -36.66 41.29 -5.38
C PHE A 90 -36.21 39.93 -4.83
N PHE A 91 -36.50 39.68 -3.56
CA PHE A 91 -36.44 38.34 -2.99
C PHE A 91 -37.59 37.50 -3.55
N SER A 92 -37.30 36.28 -3.98
CA SER A 92 -38.36 35.29 -4.26
C SER A 92 -38.79 34.65 -2.95
N VAL A 93 -40.10 34.65 -2.68
CA VAL A 93 -40.67 34.05 -1.48
C VAL A 93 -41.88 33.18 -1.86
N SER A 94 -42.19 32.18 -1.06
CA SER A 94 -43.35 31.33 -1.27
C SER A 94 -44.24 31.24 -0.04
N LYS A 95 -45.56 31.22 -0.25
CA LYS A 95 -46.50 30.99 0.85
C LYS A 95 -46.48 29.52 1.24
N LEU A 96 -46.10 29.22 2.49
CA LEU A 96 -46.13 27.85 3.01
C LEU A 96 -47.58 27.44 3.29
N SER A 97 -48.26 26.83 2.31
CA SER A 97 -49.58 26.23 2.54
C SER A 97 -49.47 25.10 3.59
N ARG A 98 -50.34 25.13 4.62
CA ARG A 98 -50.44 24.09 5.68
C ARG A 98 -50.79 22.73 5.06
N GLY A 99 -49.79 22.00 4.54
CA GLY A 99 -50.03 20.70 3.91
C GLY A 99 -48.90 20.13 3.06
N LEU A 100 -47.81 20.85 2.81
CA LEU A 100 -46.66 20.28 2.08
C LEU A 100 -45.73 19.54 3.04
N THR A 101 -46.03 18.25 3.25
CA THR A 101 -45.12 17.26 3.84
C THR A 101 -44.05 16.87 2.84
N GLY A 102 -42.87 17.47 2.95
CA GLY A 102 -41.62 16.96 2.40
C GLY A 102 -41.35 17.27 0.90
N PRO A 103 -40.08 17.13 0.47
CA PRO A 103 -39.67 17.41 -0.89
C PRO A 103 -40.20 16.33 -1.86
N GLY A 104 -40.98 16.74 -2.86
CA GLY A 104 -41.22 15.96 -4.07
C GLY A 104 -42.60 15.31 -4.28
N GLN A 105 -43.72 16.05 -4.14
CA GLN A 105 -44.98 15.62 -4.78
C GLN A 105 -45.67 16.71 -5.61
N SER A 106 -46.20 16.23 -6.73
CA SER A 106 -46.56 16.93 -7.96
C SER A 106 -47.93 17.60 -7.90
N GLY A 107 -48.00 18.85 -8.34
CA GLY A 107 -49.24 19.55 -8.68
C GLY A 107 -48.89 20.71 -9.63
N GLU A 108 -49.11 20.49 -10.93
CA GLU A 108 -48.93 21.39 -12.08
C GLU A 108 -47.61 22.19 -12.17
N THR A 109 -46.69 21.67 -12.99
CA THR A 109 -45.36 22.25 -13.26
C THR A 109 -45.45 23.31 -14.35
N VAL A 110 -45.17 24.58 -14.03
CA VAL A 110 -44.87 25.59 -15.05
C VAL A 110 -43.37 25.56 -15.31
N GLN A 111 -42.97 25.02 -16.47
CA GLN A 111 -41.59 25.07 -16.95
C GLN A 111 -41.26 26.50 -17.41
N THR A 112 -40.29 27.14 -16.76
CA THR A 112 -39.51 28.21 -17.41
C THR A 112 -38.06 27.74 -17.58
N GLN A 113 -37.37 28.32 -18.56
CA GLN A 113 -36.18 27.77 -19.23
C GLN A 113 -34.91 27.62 -18.36
N THR A 114 -35.01 27.82 -17.04
CA THR A 114 -33.90 27.69 -16.08
C THR A 114 -34.30 27.12 -14.71
N GLY A 115 -35.50 26.55 -14.55
CA GLY A 115 -35.78 25.73 -13.37
C GLY A 115 -37.23 25.45 -13.02
N THR A 116 -37.46 24.29 -12.40
CA THR A 116 -38.80 23.78 -12.06
C THR A 116 -39.32 24.43 -10.76
N LEU A 117 -40.45 25.14 -10.82
CA LEU A 117 -41.14 25.72 -9.66
C LEU A 117 -42.57 25.16 -9.54
N ASN A 118 -43.02 24.87 -8.32
CA ASN A 118 -44.45 24.72 -8.02
C ASN A 118 -45.04 26.15 -8.07
N ALA A 119 -45.76 26.48 -9.15
CA ALA A 119 -46.11 27.85 -9.52
C ALA A 119 -47.22 28.49 -8.66
N ASP A 120 -47.98 27.71 -7.90
CA ASP A 120 -49.20 28.20 -7.26
C ASP A 120 -49.00 29.17 -6.08
N ASN A 121 -47.76 29.46 -5.66
CA ASN A 121 -47.51 30.27 -4.46
C ASN A 121 -46.20 31.08 -4.47
N VAL A 122 -45.59 31.39 -5.62
CA VAL A 122 -44.37 32.23 -5.67
C VAL A 122 -44.75 33.71 -5.73
N TYR A 123 -44.17 34.47 -4.82
CA TYR A 123 -44.31 35.91 -4.72
C TYR A 123 -42.92 36.57 -4.68
N TYR A 124 -42.88 37.87 -4.93
CA TYR A 124 -41.66 38.65 -4.90
C TYR A 124 -41.78 39.74 -3.85
N THR A 125 -40.73 40.03 -3.11
CA THR A 125 -40.77 41.07 -2.08
C THR A 125 -39.46 41.81 -1.94
N ARG A 126 -39.54 43.05 -1.44
CA ARG A 126 -38.39 43.84 -0.99
C ARG A 126 -38.20 43.76 0.52
N VAL A 127 -39.18 43.20 1.23
CA VAL A 127 -39.12 42.99 2.66
C VAL A 127 -38.18 41.82 2.92
N GLY A 128 -37.14 42.03 3.72
CA GLY A 128 -36.17 41.00 4.08
C GLY A 128 -35.94 40.86 5.57
N ASP A 129 -37.01 41.00 6.35
CA ASP A 129 -37.06 40.72 7.79
C ASP A 129 -37.28 39.22 8.06
N PHE A 130 -36.41 38.38 7.52
CA PHE A 130 -36.56 36.93 7.66
C PHE A 130 -36.14 36.44 9.05
N GLU A 131 -36.95 35.58 9.63
CA GLU A 131 -36.67 34.86 10.87
C GLU A 131 -36.90 33.36 10.67
N LEU A 132 -36.30 32.54 11.52
CA LEU A 132 -36.45 31.09 11.44
C LEU A 132 -37.74 30.64 12.14
N ASP A 133 -38.68 30.06 11.39
CA ASP A 133 -39.91 29.48 11.96
C ASP A 133 -39.64 28.13 12.66
N LYS A 134 -40.62 27.60 13.41
CA LYS A 134 -40.62 26.27 14.04
C LYS A 134 -40.30 25.14 13.06
N ASN A 135 -40.72 25.29 11.81
CA ASN A 135 -40.44 24.35 10.72
C ASN A 135 -39.07 24.58 10.05
N ARG A 136 -38.26 25.51 10.58
CA ARG A 136 -36.90 25.86 10.15
C ARG A 136 -36.80 26.43 8.73
N TYR A 137 -37.87 27.06 8.26
CA TYR A 137 -37.85 27.91 7.08
C TYR A 137 -37.53 29.34 7.48
N LEU A 138 -36.80 30.06 6.62
CA LEU A 138 -36.61 31.49 6.75
C LEU A 138 -37.89 32.18 6.28
N VAL A 139 -38.71 32.70 7.21
CA VAL A 139 -39.99 33.35 6.93
C VAL A 139 -39.94 34.82 7.26
N ASN A 140 -40.55 35.66 6.43
CA ASN A 140 -40.69 37.08 6.73
C ASN A 140 -41.87 37.33 7.70
N SER A 141 -42.02 38.58 8.16
CA SER A 141 -43.11 38.97 9.08
C SER A 141 -44.51 38.79 8.50
N ALA A 142 -44.64 38.71 7.18
CA ALA A 142 -45.90 38.41 6.48
C ALA A 142 -46.17 36.90 6.31
N GLY A 143 -45.27 36.02 6.79
CA GLY A 143 -45.44 34.56 6.78
C GLY A 143 -45.05 33.87 5.46
N PHE A 144 -44.31 34.54 4.58
CA PHE A 144 -43.77 33.96 3.35
C PHE A 144 -42.35 33.46 3.56
N ALA A 145 -42.04 32.26 3.07
CA ALA A 145 -40.72 31.66 3.17
C ALA A 145 -39.79 32.11 2.04
N LEU A 146 -38.55 32.45 2.36
CA LEU A 146 -37.50 32.82 1.40
C LEU A 146 -37.12 31.64 0.52
N ASN A 147 -37.14 31.84 -0.79
CA ASN A 147 -36.68 30.87 -1.76
C ASN A 147 -35.21 31.10 -2.13
N GLY A 148 -34.49 30.03 -2.43
CA GLY A 148 -33.14 30.09 -2.94
C GLY A 148 -32.70 28.84 -3.69
N TRP A 149 -31.50 28.91 -4.23
CA TRP A 149 -30.81 27.77 -4.81
C TRP A 149 -30.21 26.94 -3.68
N GLN A 150 -30.61 25.68 -3.58
CA GLN A 150 -30.09 24.78 -2.55
C GLN A 150 -28.70 24.26 -2.91
N VAL A 151 -27.86 24.04 -1.90
CA VAL A 151 -26.58 23.35 -2.06
C VAL A 151 -26.82 21.84 -2.05
N ASP A 152 -26.25 21.12 -3.01
CA ASP A 152 -26.19 19.66 -2.94
C ASP A 152 -25.29 19.22 -1.78
N GLU A 153 -25.84 18.51 -0.80
CA GLU A 153 -25.11 18.10 0.40
C GLU A 153 -23.91 17.19 0.13
N THR A 154 -23.84 16.54 -1.04
CA THR A 154 -22.77 15.59 -1.40
C THR A 154 -21.67 16.27 -2.21
N THR A 155 -22.03 17.16 -3.13
CA THR A 155 -21.05 17.82 -4.03
C THR A 155 -20.67 19.24 -3.59
N GLY A 156 -21.42 19.84 -2.66
CA GLY A 156 -21.21 21.22 -2.20
C GLY A 156 -21.51 22.29 -3.27
N GLN A 157 -22.07 21.90 -4.42
CA GLN A 157 -22.41 22.80 -5.52
C GLN A 157 -23.85 23.31 -5.40
N LEU A 158 -24.10 24.54 -5.88
CA LEU A 158 -25.43 25.14 -5.93
C LEU A 158 -26.25 24.56 -7.08
N LYS A 159 -27.46 24.07 -6.79
CA LYS A 159 -28.44 23.66 -7.80
C LYS A 159 -29.20 24.89 -8.29
N LYS A 160 -28.70 25.52 -9.35
CA LYS A 160 -29.35 26.70 -9.95
C LYS A 160 -30.62 26.39 -10.73
N ASP A 161 -30.80 25.12 -11.11
CA ASP A 161 -31.95 24.63 -11.89
C ASP A 161 -33.26 24.53 -11.07
N VAL A 162 -33.23 24.75 -9.76
CA VAL A 162 -34.44 24.66 -8.92
C VAL A 162 -34.35 25.70 -7.81
N VAL A 163 -35.35 26.59 -7.74
CA VAL A 163 -35.48 27.57 -6.64
C VAL A 163 -36.59 27.07 -5.70
N GLN A 164 -36.28 26.87 -4.41
CA GLN A 164 -37.23 26.35 -3.43
C GLN A 164 -37.07 27.07 -2.08
N PRO A 165 -38.07 27.00 -1.19
CA PRO A 165 -37.94 27.54 0.16
C PRO A 165 -36.68 27.03 0.86
N ILE A 166 -35.85 27.94 1.37
CA ILE A 166 -34.64 27.61 2.10
C ILE A 166 -35.05 27.09 3.46
N GLN A 167 -34.68 25.84 3.74
CA GLN A 167 -34.90 25.19 5.02
C GLN A 167 -33.56 24.85 5.66
N VAL A 168 -33.42 25.16 6.95
CA VAL A 168 -32.29 24.69 7.76
C VAL A 168 -32.58 23.25 8.19
N SER A 169 -32.40 22.29 7.29
CA SER A 169 -32.63 20.86 7.53
C SER A 169 -31.56 20.24 8.44
N ALA A 170 -30.31 20.67 8.30
CA ALA A 170 -29.15 20.19 9.04
C ALA A 170 -28.95 20.88 10.41
N VAL A 171 -29.78 20.52 11.39
CA VAL A 171 -29.66 20.99 12.80
C VAL A 171 -28.40 20.50 13.51
N THR A 172 -27.77 19.46 12.97
CA THR A 172 -26.59 18.84 13.54
C THR A 172 -25.58 18.63 12.45
N ASP A 173 -24.41 19.22 12.61
CA ASP A 173 -23.28 18.88 11.77
C ASP A 173 -22.70 17.54 12.21
N LYS A 174 -22.48 16.66 11.25
CA LYS A 174 -21.90 15.34 11.54
C LYS A 174 -20.47 15.55 12.03
N PRO A 175 -20.00 14.74 12.99
CA PRO A 175 -18.61 14.80 13.39
C PRO A 175 -17.72 14.51 12.18
N GLN A 176 -16.54 15.13 12.18
CA GLN A 176 -15.56 15.01 11.11
C GLN A 176 -14.27 14.50 11.75
N SER A 177 -13.88 13.29 11.38
CA SER A 177 -12.63 12.70 11.84
C SER A 177 -11.45 13.53 11.35
N THR A 178 -10.47 13.77 12.20
CA THR A 178 -9.23 14.46 11.81
C THR A 178 -8.53 13.70 10.69
N SER A 179 -8.25 14.36 9.57
CA SER A 179 -7.49 13.78 8.45
C SER A 179 -6.10 14.41 8.32
N SER A 180 -5.91 15.60 8.89
CA SER A 180 -4.68 16.38 8.79
C SER A 180 -4.34 17.09 10.10
N ILE A 181 -3.05 17.11 10.42
CA ILE A 181 -2.47 17.89 11.52
C ILE A 181 -1.35 18.75 10.92
N THR A 182 -1.33 20.05 11.18
CA THR A 182 -0.22 20.92 10.81
C THR A 182 0.54 21.33 12.05
N LEU A 183 1.85 21.05 12.06
CA LEU A 183 2.76 21.42 13.13
C LEU A 183 3.89 22.32 12.59
N GLY A 184 3.92 23.55 13.10
CA GLY A 184 5.06 24.45 13.03
C GLY A 184 5.64 24.65 14.42
N ALA A 185 6.93 24.38 14.57
CA ALA A 185 7.65 24.62 15.82
C ALA A 185 9.14 24.89 15.55
N ASN A 186 9.80 25.58 16.47
CA ASN A 186 11.26 25.68 16.49
C ASN A 186 11.82 24.71 17.54
N LEU A 187 12.61 23.74 17.09
CA LEU A 187 13.38 22.83 17.93
C LEU A 187 14.73 23.50 18.31
N PRO A 188 15.20 23.36 19.54
CA PRO A 188 16.43 24.01 19.99
C PRO A 188 17.68 23.43 19.30
N ALA A 189 18.66 24.25 18.91
CA ALA A 189 19.91 23.76 18.32
C ALA A 189 20.88 23.11 19.34
N THR A 190 20.82 23.50 20.62
CA THR A 190 21.74 23.05 21.69
C THR A 190 21.01 22.63 22.98
N PRO A 191 20.11 21.63 22.95
CA PRO A 191 19.71 20.96 24.18
C PRO A 191 20.90 20.16 24.73
N LYS A 192 20.94 19.91 26.05
CA LYS A 192 21.89 18.92 26.60
C LYS A 192 21.63 17.57 25.90
N PRO A 193 22.63 16.94 25.25
CA PRO A 193 22.44 15.65 24.59
C PRO A 193 21.81 14.63 25.55
N GLY A 194 20.73 13.97 25.14
CA GLY A 194 20.02 12.96 25.93
C GLY A 194 18.85 13.45 26.79
N ILE A 195 18.61 14.77 26.91
CA ILE A 195 17.43 15.29 27.63
C ILE A 195 16.21 15.28 26.70
N LYS A 196 15.12 14.63 27.14
CA LYS A 196 13.79 14.72 26.51
C LYS A 196 13.29 16.16 26.60
N VAL A 197 12.93 16.78 25.47
CA VAL A 197 12.22 18.06 25.49
C VAL A 197 10.72 17.83 25.76
N PRO A 198 9.98 18.81 26.30
CA PRO A 198 8.56 18.66 26.60
C PRO A 198 7.76 18.14 25.41
N ASP A 199 6.80 17.25 25.69
CA ASP A 199 5.92 16.68 24.68
C ASP A 199 4.95 17.74 24.15
N SER A 200 4.73 17.77 22.84
CA SER A 200 3.64 18.53 22.24
C SER A 200 2.47 17.60 21.99
N SER A 201 1.26 17.98 22.42
CA SER A 201 0.06 17.16 22.24
C SER A 201 -1.04 17.96 21.54
N ILE A 202 -1.87 17.25 20.78
CA ILE A 202 -3.05 17.81 20.11
C ILE A 202 -4.25 16.89 20.29
N GLN A 203 -5.43 17.48 20.45
CA GLN A 203 -6.69 16.76 20.41
C GLN A 203 -7.12 16.55 18.96
N ILE A 204 -7.35 15.29 18.61
CA ILE A 204 -7.91 14.86 17.33
C ILE A 204 -9.32 14.32 17.56
N TYR A 205 -10.12 14.24 16.51
CA TYR A 205 -11.47 13.68 16.55
C TYR A 205 -11.52 12.35 15.80
N ASP A 206 -12.15 11.34 16.42
CA ASP A 206 -12.43 10.05 15.77
C ASP A 206 -13.66 10.13 14.84
N THR A 207 -13.97 9.03 14.14
CA THR A 207 -15.12 8.95 13.22
C THR A 207 -16.48 9.16 13.89
N GLN A 208 -16.55 9.04 15.22
CA GLN A 208 -17.74 9.34 16.01
C GLN A 208 -17.73 10.75 16.61
N GLY A 209 -16.63 11.49 16.46
CA GLY A 209 -16.46 12.84 16.99
C GLY A 209 -16.00 12.90 18.44
N ASN A 210 -15.52 11.80 19.03
CA ASN A 210 -14.91 11.84 20.35
C ASN A 210 -13.51 12.43 20.25
N SER A 211 -13.15 13.26 21.22
CA SER A 211 -11.79 13.80 21.32
C SER A 211 -10.82 12.72 21.80
N ARG A 212 -9.76 12.50 21.04
CA ARG A 212 -8.62 11.63 21.35
C ARG A 212 -7.35 12.48 21.37
N THR A 213 -6.36 12.09 22.17
CA THR A 213 -5.09 12.84 22.22
C THR A 213 -4.06 12.13 21.36
N VAL A 214 -3.34 12.89 20.53
CA VAL A 214 -2.09 12.45 19.90
C VAL A 214 -0.95 13.23 20.54
N GLN A 215 0.11 12.53 20.91
CA GLN A 215 1.30 13.09 21.52
C GLN A 215 2.47 12.95 20.54
N PHE A 216 3.19 14.04 20.34
CA PHE A 216 4.45 14.10 19.63
C PHE A 216 5.57 14.28 20.64
N ASN A 217 6.44 13.29 20.74
CA ASN A 217 7.64 13.40 21.58
C ASN A 217 8.84 13.70 20.69
N TRP A 218 9.74 14.53 21.18
CA TRP A 218 10.91 15.01 20.42
C TRP A 218 12.18 14.66 21.18
N ARG A 219 13.19 14.15 20.46
CA ARG A 219 14.52 13.91 21.01
C ARG A 219 15.60 14.25 19.99
N GLN A 220 16.69 14.87 20.46
CA GLN A 220 17.84 15.14 19.60
C GLN A 220 18.79 13.94 19.59
N ASP A 221 19.20 13.54 18.38
CA ASP A 221 20.14 12.44 18.11
C ASP A 221 21.56 12.91 17.80
N GLY A 222 21.67 14.13 17.29
CA GLY A 222 22.91 14.81 16.94
C GLY A 222 22.62 16.27 16.59
N ALA A 223 23.65 17.08 16.38
CA ALA A 223 23.52 18.54 16.25
C ALA A 223 22.38 19.00 15.33
N ASN A 224 22.16 18.32 14.19
CA ASN A 224 21.08 18.63 13.23
C ASN A 224 20.13 17.45 12.96
N ASN A 225 20.11 16.45 13.84
CA ASN A 225 19.29 15.25 13.68
C ASN A 225 18.35 15.09 14.88
N TRP A 226 17.07 14.93 14.60
CA TRP A 226 16.00 14.78 15.57
C TRP A 226 15.18 13.54 15.30
N ARG A 227 14.55 13.03 16.35
CA ARG A 227 13.56 11.97 16.26
C ARG A 227 12.19 12.49 16.67
N LEU A 228 11.19 12.16 15.85
CA LEU A 228 9.77 12.37 16.06
C LEU A 228 9.03 11.03 16.24
N GLY A 229 8.17 10.98 17.24
CA GLY A 229 7.53 9.78 17.74
C GLY A 229 6.13 10.18 18.10
N ILE A 230 5.21 9.37 17.61
CA ILE A 230 3.79 9.71 17.53
C ILE A 230 3.08 8.64 18.32
N VAL A 231 2.56 9.04 19.48
CA VAL A 231 1.83 8.16 20.38
C VAL A 231 0.35 8.54 20.32
N ALA A 232 -0.50 7.55 20.09
CA ALA A 232 -1.94 7.70 20.10
C ALA A 232 -2.53 6.83 21.23
N PRO A 233 -2.59 7.32 22.48
CA PRO A 233 -3.10 6.55 23.60
C PRO A 233 -4.52 6.04 23.35
N GLY A 234 -4.75 4.74 23.58
CA GLY A 234 -6.05 4.09 23.37
C GLY A 234 -6.34 3.65 21.94
N SER A 235 -5.44 3.89 20.99
CA SER A 235 -5.53 3.34 19.63
C SER A 235 -5.03 1.89 19.60
N SER A 236 -5.73 0.99 18.91
CA SER A 236 -5.32 -0.39 18.63
C SER A 236 -4.16 -0.45 17.63
N THR A 237 -4.05 0.58 16.78
CA THR A 237 -2.90 0.80 15.90
C THR A 237 -2.01 1.87 16.50
N GLN A 238 -0.74 1.56 16.73
CA GLN A 238 0.22 2.57 17.15
C GLN A 238 0.82 3.23 15.91
N PRO A 239 0.69 4.56 15.73
CA PRO A 239 1.31 5.29 14.64
C PRO A 239 2.79 4.96 14.52
N VAL A 240 3.46 4.98 15.67
CA VAL A 240 4.83 4.59 15.87
C VAL A 240 4.83 3.57 17.01
N ALA A 241 5.10 2.28 16.75
CA ALA A 241 5.03 1.29 17.82
C ALA A 241 6.24 1.43 18.76
N GLY A 242 5.91 1.85 19.97
CA GLY A 242 6.77 1.97 21.14
C GLY A 242 7.11 3.43 21.49
N THR A 243 7.23 3.69 22.78
CA THR A 243 7.45 5.03 23.33
C THR A 243 8.87 5.47 23.08
N PHE A 244 9.04 6.75 22.75
CA PHE A 244 10.35 7.32 22.54
C PHE A 244 11.21 7.29 23.77
N THR A 245 12.19 6.41 23.72
CA THR A 245 13.25 6.36 24.68
C THR A 245 14.30 5.42 24.12
N GLY A 246 15.05 5.83 23.09
CA GLY A 246 16.39 5.26 22.95
C GLY A 246 17.11 5.22 21.64
N GLY A 247 18.41 5.59 21.71
CA GLY A 247 19.42 5.52 20.64
C GLY A 247 19.76 4.10 20.23
N THR A 248 20.59 3.90 19.20
CA THR A 248 21.11 2.56 18.83
C THR A 248 21.71 1.87 20.05
N ALA A 249 20.97 0.95 20.65
CA ALA A 249 21.46 0.12 21.73
C ALA A 249 22.26 -1.02 21.07
N LYS A 250 23.54 -1.08 21.39
CA LYS A 250 24.45 -2.12 20.90
C LYS A 250 25.31 -2.57 22.07
N MET A 251 25.51 -3.86 22.20
CA MET A 251 26.58 -4.37 23.05
C MET A 251 27.69 -4.84 22.12
N ALA A 252 28.91 -4.42 22.42
CA ALA A 252 30.09 -4.88 21.74
C ALA A 252 30.91 -5.71 22.72
N LEU A 253 31.43 -6.84 22.27
CA LEU A 253 32.44 -7.59 23.02
C LEU A 253 33.66 -6.67 23.19
N GLY A 254 33.99 -6.36 24.45
CA GLY A 254 35.18 -5.60 24.79
C GLY A 254 36.42 -6.49 24.73
N THR A 255 37.58 -5.87 24.53
CA THR A 255 38.88 -6.53 24.63
C THR A 255 39.10 -7.10 26.02
N ASN A 256 39.87 -8.19 26.12
CA ASN A 256 40.33 -8.72 27.41
C ASN A 256 40.98 -7.61 28.24
N ILE A 257 40.65 -7.55 29.53
CA ILE A 257 41.18 -6.53 30.45
C ILE A 257 42.70 -6.72 30.56
N SER A 258 43.47 -5.66 30.25
CA SER A 258 44.93 -5.71 30.29
C SER A 258 45.41 -5.92 31.73
N GLY A 259 46.07 -7.05 31.98
CA GLY A 259 46.61 -7.43 33.29
C GLY A 259 46.13 -8.78 33.83
N VAL A 260 45.15 -9.42 33.18
CA VAL A 260 44.66 -10.76 33.54
C VAL A 260 44.45 -11.54 32.23
N THR A 261 45.21 -12.61 32.00
CA THR A 261 45.11 -13.45 30.79
C THR A 261 44.37 -14.76 31.08
N PRO A 262 43.09 -14.90 30.69
CA PRO A 262 42.42 -16.19 30.58
C PRO A 262 42.93 -17.00 29.39
N VAL A 263 43.01 -18.32 29.55
CA VAL A 263 43.61 -19.21 28.54
C VAL A 263 42.54 -19.99 27.77
N ALA A 264 42.70 -20.00 26.44
CA ALA A 264 41.65 -20.35 25.48
C ALA A 264 41.61 -21.84 25.06
N GLN A 265 40.40 -22.22 24.66
CA GLN A 265 39.88 -23.49 24.15
C GLN A 265 40.43 -23.89 22.76
N VAL A 266 40.34 -25.20 22.44
CA VAL A 266 40.71 -25.87 21.17
C VAL A 266 39.66 -25.63 20.09
N SER A 267 40.04 -25.50 18.80
CA SER A 267 39.12 -25.44 17.65
C SER A 267 39.37 -26.58 16.65
N GLN A 268 38.29 -27.23 16.21
CA GLN A 268 38.17 -28.06 15.00
C GLN A 268 37.94 -27.17 13.77
N VAL A 269 38.32 -27.64 12.58
CA VAL A 269 38.02 -26.98 11.29
C VAL A 269 36.65 -27.47 10.78
N LEU A 270 35.82 -26.58 10.26
CA LEU A 270 34.60 -26.90 9.50
C LEU A 270 34.62 -26.02 8.24
N VAL A 271 34.38 -26.61 7.06
CA VAL A 271 34.37 -25.89 5.78
C VAL A 271 32.95 -25.39 5.51
N ASN A 272 32.71 -24.07 5.61
CA ASN A 272 31.48 -23.41 5.10
C ASN A 272 31.71 -21.88 4.98
N GLY A 273 31.27 -21.20 3.90
CA GLY A 273 31.70 -19.81 3.60
C GLY A 273 30.62 -18.81 3.13
N THR A 274 30.78 -17.53 3.51
CA THR A 274 30.47 -16.24 2.79
C THR A 274 31.18 -15.08 3.55
N SER A 275 31.72 -13.98 2.96
CA SER A 275 31.06 -12.78 2.40
C SER A 275 32.08 -11.74 1.84
N PHE A 276 31.71 -10.90 0.85
CA PHE A 276 32.48 -9.71 0.40
C PHE A 276 31.58 -8.47 0.09
N VAL A 277 32.21 -7.29 0.12
CA VAL A 277 31.68 -5.90 0.17
C VAL A 277 30.78 -5.50 -1.02
N LYS A 278 29.69 -4.77 -0.76
CA LYS A 278 28.57 -4.52 -1.70
C LYS A 278 28.66 -3.17 -2.46
N PRO A 279 28.51 -3.13 -3.79
CA PRO A 279 28.29 -1.89 -4.57
C PRO A 279 26.88 -1.31 -4.36
N SER A 280 26.67 -0.02 -4.69
CA SER A 280 25.36 0.62 -4.55
C SER A 280 24.37 0.08 -5.58
N THR A 281 23.37 -0.68 -5.12
CA THR A 281 22.37 -1.35 -5.96
C THR A 281 20.97 -0.77 -5.72
N VAL A 282 20.18 -0.55 -6.76
CA VAL A 282 18.74 -0.26 -6.65
C VAL A 282 17.94 -1.43 -7.22
N ALA A 283 16.95 -1.93 -6.49
CA ALA A 283 16.11 -3.04 -6.94
C ALA A 283 14.84 -2.50 -7.60
N ILE A 284 14.54 -2.99 -8.80
CA ILE A 284 13.28 -2.75 -9.51
C ILE A 284 12.31 -3.85 -9.07
N GLY A 285 11.46 -3.52 -8.12
CA GLY A 285 10.46 -4.44 -7.58
C GLY A 285 9.04 -3.98 -7.88
N GLY A 286 8.11 -4.91 -7.74
CA GLY A 286 6.68 -4.67 -7.78
C GLY A 286 5.95 -5.85 -7.12
N ARG A 287 4.68 -6.05 -7.46
CA ARG A 287 3.89 -7.17 -6.92
C ARG A 287 4.32 -8.49 -7.56
N SER A 288 4.30 -9.59 -6.80
CA SER A 288 4.49 -10.95 -7.34
C SER A 288 3.32 -11.82 -6.89
N ASN A 289 2.74 -12.57 -7.83
CA ASN A 289 1.67 -13.50 -7.53
C ASN A 289 2.24 -14.87 -7.23
N PHE A 290 1.72 -15.51 -6.20
CA PHE A 290 2.13 -16.84 -5.76
C PHE A 290 1.00 -17.83 -5.97
N TYR A 291 1.32 -18.97 -6.56
CA TYR A 291 0.33 -19.96 -6.98
C TYR A 291 0.39 -21.19 -6.08
N PRO A 292 -0.73 -21.92 -5.90
CA PRO A 292 -0.78 -23.12 -5.05
C PRO A 292 0.19 -24.23 -5.46
N ASP A 293 0.70 -24.21 -6.70
CA ASP A 293 1.71 -25.15 -7.19
C ASP A 293 3.16 -24.76 -6.85
N GLY A 294 3.35 -23.69 -6.07
CA GLY A 294 4.65 -23.22 -5.58
C GLY A 294 5.42 -22.33 -6.57
N SER A 295 4.88 -22.09 -7.76
CA SER A 295 5.47 -21.11 -8.68
C SER A 295 5.08 -19.68 -8.30
N SER A 296 5.93 -18.71 -8.61
CA SER A 296 5.63 -17.27 -8.46
C SER A 296 5.90 -16.54 -9.78
N GLN A 297 5.16 -15.48 -10.08
CA GLN A 297 5.43 -14.64 -11.25
C GLN A 297 5.30 -13.14 -10.93
N PRO A 298 6.12 -12.29 -11.57
CA PRO A 298 5.97 -10.83 -11.54
C PRO A 298 4.58 -10.38 -12.02
N ASN A 299 3.94 -9.48 -11.28
CA ASN A 299 2.64 -8.90 -11.60
C ASN A 299 2.83 -7.43 -12.02
N ILE A 300 3.28 -7.23 -13.26
CA ILE A 300 3.44 -5.92 -13.91
C ILE A 300 2.13 -5.56 -14.60
N ARG A 301 1.54 -4.41 -14.24
CA ARG A 301 0.22 -3.99 -14.73
C ARG A 301 0.30 -2.81 -15.68
N ILE A 302 -0.72 -2.68 -16.51
CA ILE A 302 -0.96 -1.47 -17.30
C ILE A 302 -1.21 -0.31 -16.33
N GLY A 303 -0.41 0.74 -16.39
CA GLY A 303 -0.43 1.91 -15.50
C GLY A 303 0.76 2.03 -14.53
N ASP A 304 1.52 0.95 -14.32
CA ASP A 304 2.66 0.95 -13.41
C ASP A 304 3.80 1.85 -13.90
N THR A 305 4.41 2.64 -13.01
CA THR A 305 5.56 3.49 -13.34
C THR A 305 6.78 3.21 -12.45
N TYR A 306 7.94 2.96 -13.06
CA TYR A 306 9.23 2.67 -12.42
C TYR A 306 10.22 3.81 -12.68
N SER A 307 10.94 4.27 -11.65
CA SER A 307 11.85 5.42 -11.77
C SER A 307 13.15 5.25 -10.99
N VAL A 308 14.26 5.81 -11.50
CA VAL A 308 15.61 5.74 -10.91
C VAL A 308 16.30 7.12 -10.93
N THR A 309 16.95 7.48 -9.83
CA THR A 309 17.70 8.73 -9.64
C THR A 309 19.13 8.46 -9.17
N ILE A 310 20.11 9.15 -9.76
CA ILE A 310 21.55 9.01 -9.45
C ILE A 310 22.07 10.33 -8.89
N ASN A 311 22.75 10.28 -7.73
CA ASN A 311 23.36 11.41 -7.02
C ASN A 311 22.45 12.66 -6.87
N GLY A 312 21.12 12.46 -6.77
CA GLY A 312 20.14 13.55 -6.60
C GLY A 312 19.75 14.32 -7.87
N GLY A 313 20.07 13.81 -9.07
CA GLY A 313 19.65 14.39 -10.36
C GLY A 313 18.17 14.20 -10.73
N ALA A 314 17.78 14.53 -11.98
CA ALA A 314 16.41 14.32 -12.47
C ALA A 314 16.09 12.80 -12.61
N PRO A 315 14.87 12.34 -12.24
CA PRO A 315 14.51 10.92 -12.29
C PRO A 315 14.31 10.43 -13.73
N LEU A 316 14.84 9.26 -14.05
CA LEU A 316 14.58 8.51 -15.29
C LEU A 316 13.41 7.56 -15.04
N SER A 317 12.32 7.66 -15.81
CA SER A 317 11.07 6.94 -15.55
C SER A 317 10.57 6.13 -16.75
N LEU A 318 9.94 4.97 -16.47
CA LEU A 318 9.29 4.07 -17.43
C LEU A 318 7.85 3.75 -16.96
N THR A 319 6.84 4.06 -17.79
CA THR A 319 5.42 3.73 -17.53
C THR A 319 4.94 2.60 -18.45
N VAL A 320 4.27 1.61 -17.86
CA VAL A 320 3.68 0.46 -18.55
C VAL A 320 2.29 0.83 -19.07
N THR A 321 2.02 0.54 -20.34
CA THR A 321 0.76 0.84 -21.04
C THR A 321 0.25 -0.43 -21.74
N ALA A 322 -1.01 -0.44 -22.18
CA ALA A 322 -1.60 -1.58 -22.89
C ALA A 322 -0.81 -1.99 -24.15
N ALA A 323 -0.15 -1.04 -24.81
CA ALA A 323 0.62 -1.29 -26.02
C ALA A 323 2.01 -1.90 -25.77
N ASN A 324 2.59 -1.71 -24.59
CA ASN A 324 3.98 -2.11 -24.31
C ASN A 324 4.11 -3.20 -23.22
N ILE A 325 3.03 -3.59 -22.55
CA ILE A 325 3.06 -4.62 -21.49
C ILE A 325 3.67 -5.94 -21.94
N GLY A 326 3.47 -6.36 -23.20
CA GLY A 326 4.09 -7.57 -23.76
C GLY A 326 5.62 -7.48 -23.91
N SER A 327 6.20 -6.28 -23.85
CA SER A 327 7.66 -6.06 -23.85
C SER A 327 8.27 -6.13 -22.45
N TYR A 328 7.43 -6.17 -21.41
CA TYR A 328 7.86 -6.21 -20.01
C TYR A 328 7.29 -7.45 -19.29
N PRO A 329 7.74 -8.66 -19.66
CA PRO A 329 7.22 -9.89 -19.09
C PRO A 329 7.60 -10.08 -17.61
N ASP A 330 8.69 -9.45 -17.16
CA ASP A 330 9.21 -9.52 -15.80
C ASP A 330 9.89 -8.20 -15.37
N PHE A 331 10.22 -8.08 -14.08
CA PHE A 331 10.89 -6.89 -13.55
C PHE A 331 12.32 -6.73 -14.09
N ALA A 332 12.93 -7.80 -14.62
CA ALA A 332 14.25 -7.76 -15.23
C ALA A 332 14.23 -7.03 -16.58
N ALA A 333 13.17 -7.17 -17.37
CA ALA A 333 12.97 -6.41 -18.60
C ALA A 333 12.81 -4.90 -18.31
N VAL A 334 12.09 -4.56 -17.24
CA VAL A 334 11.94 -3.17 -16.75
C VAL A 334 13.29 -2.60 -16.30
N ALA A 335 14.05 -3.37 -15.51
CA ALA A 335 15.38 -2.99 -15.03
C ALA A 335 16.38 -2.80 -16.18
N ASN A 336 16.38 -3.68 -17.19
CA ASN A 336 17.22 -3.57 -18.38
C ASN A 336 16.91 -2.31 -19.19
N ASN A 337 15.63 -1.91 -19.30
CA ASN A 337 15.25 -0.69 -20.00
C ASN A 337 15.78 0.56 -19.29
N LEU A 338 15.57 0.65 -17.96
CA LEU A 338 16.06 1.75 -17.14
C LEU A 338 17.60 1.81 -17.09
N MET A 339 18.29 0.66 -17.03
CA MET A 339 19.74 0.58 -17.17
C MET A 339 20.22 1.16 -18.51
N GLY A 340 19.54 0.82 -19.61
CA GLY A 340 19.83 1.38 -20.93
C GLY A 340 19.70 2.90 -20.96
N GLN A 341 18.65 3.44 -20.34
CA GLN A 341 18.47 4.89 -20.22
C GLN A 341 19.58 5.55 -19.38
N ILE A 342 20.02 4.93 -18.28
CA ILE A 342 21.13 5.43 -17.45
C ILE A 342 22.45 5.47 -18.24
N ASN A 343 22.75 4.42 -19.00
CA ASN A 343 23.97 4.35 -19.81
C ASN A 343 23.96 5.29 -21.02
N ALA A 344 22.79 5.81 -21.41
CA ALA A 344 22.64 6.74 -22.53
C ALA A 344 22.76 8.22 -22.13
N ILE A 345 22.96 8.55 -20.84
CA ILE A 345 23.11 9.93 -20.37
C ILE A 345 24.46 10.49 -20.85
N ALA A 346 24.42 11.39 -21.84
CA ALA A 346 25.62 11.99 -22.41
C ALA A 346 26.33 12.94 -21.41
N GLY A 347 27.64 12.76 -21.25
CA GLY A 347 28.52 13.73 -20.55
C GLY A 347 28.77 13.53 -19.05
N GLN A 348 28.41 12.38 -18.45
CA GLN A 348 28.67 12.06 -17.03
C GLN A 348 29.32 10.67 -16.86
N PRO A 349 30.15 10.42 -15.82
CA PRO A 349 30.98 9.22 -15.72
C PRO A 349 30.28 8.07 -14.95
N TYR A 350 29.06 7.69 -15.31
CA TYR A 350 28.33 6.59 -14.67
C TYR A 350 28.27 5.35 -15.56
N LYS A 351 28.45 4.16 -14.97
CA LYS A 351 28.25 2.87 -15.62
C LYS A 351 27.18 2.11 -14.84
N ALA A 352 26.04 1.87 -15.48
CA ALA A 352 24.99 1.01 -14.94
C ALA A 352 25.10 -0.38 -15.56
N SER A 353 25.01 -1.41 -14.73
CA SER A 353 24.83 -2.79 -15.17
C SER A 353 23.77 -3.44 -14.29
N ILE A 354 23.03 -4.41 -14.85
CA ILE A 354 22.19 -5.26 -14.02
C ILE A 354 23.07 -6.07 -13.06
N ASP A 355 22.60 -6.23 -11.83
CA ASP A 355 23.26 -7.09 -10.84
C ASP A 355 23.28 -8.52 -11.40
N PRO A 356 24.46 -9.13 -11.54
CA PRO A 356 24.57 -10.46 -12.13
C PRO A 356 23.77 -11.53 -11.37
N ASN A 357 23.50 -11.29 -10.07
CA ASN A 357 22.81 -12.21 -9.19
C ASN A 357 21.32 -11.89 -9.02
N ASP A 358 20.87 -10.71 -9.48
CA ASP A 358 19.48 -10.30 -9.41
C ASP A 358 19.16 -9.43 -10.61
N ALA A 359 18.53 -10.03 -11.61
CA ALA A 359 18.24 -9.36 -12.87
C ALA A 359 17.30 -8.15 -12.72
N THR A 360 16.69 -7.97 -11.54
CA THR A 360 15.84 -6.83 -11.19
C THR A 360 16.62 -5.68 -10.56
N LYS A 361 17.87 -5.90 -10.15
CA LYS A 361 18.70 -4.87 -9.53
C LYS A 361 19.58 -4.19 -10.57
N ILE A 362 19.65 -2.88 -10.49
CA ILE A 362 20.58 -2.07 -11.27
C ILE A 362 21.70 -1.66 -10.33
N VAL A 363 22.92 -2.06 -10.67
CA VAL A 363 24.15 -1.62 -10.01
C VAL A 363 24.67 -0.42 -10.78
N VAL A 364 24.97 0.66 -10.08
CA VAL A 364 25.58 1.83 -10.72
C VAL A 364 26.88 2.15 -10.00
N THR A 365 27.93 2.35 -10.78
CA THR A 365 29.24 2.80 -10.33
C THR A 365 29.67 4.05 -11.09
N THR A 366 30.65 4.77 -10.54
CA THR A 366 31.42 5.71 -11.36
C THR A 366 32.29 4.94 -12.35
N ALA A 367 32.78 5.61 -13.41
CA ALA A 367 33.68 5.02 -14.41
C ALA A 367 35.00 4.42 -13.83
N ASN A 368 35.35 4.73 -12.57
CA ASN A 368 36.51 4.20 -11.86
C ASN A 368 36.13 3.25 -10.70
N ASP A 369 34.96 2.60 -10.80
CA ASP A 369 34.47 1.57 -9.86
C ASP A 369 34.28 2.01 -8.40
N LYS A 370 34.15 3.31 -8.15
CA LYS A 370 33.73 3.83 -6.83
C LYS A 370 32.19 3.80 -6.69
N PRO A 371 31.64 3.49 -5.50
CA PRO A 371 30.20 3.48 -5.27
C PRO A 371 29.58 4.88 -5.39
N VAL A 372 28.35 4.96 -5.91
CA VAL A 372 27.58 6.21 -6.06
C VAL A 372 26.28 6.16 -5.25
N GLN A 373 25.62 7.31 -5.02
CA GLN A 373 24.29 7.33 -4.39
C GLN A 373 23.21 7.08 -5.46
N ILE A 374 22.37 6.07 -5.25
CA ILE A 374 21.28 5.72 -6.16
C ILE A 374 19.99 5.47 -5.37
N SER A 375 18.87 6.01 -5.86
CA SER A 375 17.53 5.76 -5.32
C SER A 375 16.56 5.40 -6.44
N GLY A 376 15.52 4.64 -6.12
CA GLY A 376 14.49 4.21 -7.07
C GLY A 376 13.11 4.30 -6.44
N SER A 377 12.09 4.58 -7.25
CA SER A 377 10.69 4.67 -6.83
C SER A 377 9.75 3.95 -7.80
N PHE A 378 8.70 3.36 -7.26
CA PHE A 378 7.65 2.65 -7.99
C PHE A 378 6.27 3.23 -7.60
N SER A 379 5.39 3.41 -8.57
CA SER A 379 4.02 3.90 -8.38
C SER A 379 3.02 3.02 -9.13
N THR A 380 1.94 2.60 -8.45
CA THR A 380 0.84 1.82 -9.01
C THR A 380 -0.38 2.72 -9.24
N SER A 381 -0.98 2.69 -10.44
CA SER A 381 -2.29 3.29 -10.70
C SER A 381 -3.29 2.25 -11.23
N GLY A 382 -4.01 1.57 -10.33
CA GLY A 382 -5.13 0.71 -10.71
C GLY A 382 -5.76 -0.02 -9.52
N ALA A 383 -7.09 0.06 -9.37
CA ALA A 383 -7.83 -0.67 -8.34
C ALA A 383 -8.04 -2.15 -8.74
N PRO A 384 -7.95 -3.12 -7.80
CA PRO A 384 -8.06 -4.56 -8.07
C PRO A 384 -9.50 -5.00 -8.39
N GLN A 385 -9.72 -5.89 -9.37
CA GLN A 385 -11.03 -6.49 -9.66
C GLN A 385 -11.13 -7.92 -9.08
N GLN A 386 -12.24 -8.22 -8.40
CA GLN A 386 -12.48 -9.50 -7.72
C GLN A 386 -13.21 -10.50 -8.63
N SER A 387 -12.71 -11.75 -8.65
CA SER A 387 -13.18 -12.84 -9.53
C SER A 387 -13.76 -14.00 -8.71
N THR A 388 -14.94 -14.53 -9.06
CA THR A 388 -15.59 -15.67 -8.37
C THR A 388 -16.08 -16.75 -9.35
N VAL A 389 -16.19 -18.00 -8.89
CA VAL A 389 -16.82 -19.12 -9.64
C VAL A 389 -18.01 -19.63 -8.86
N SER A 390 -19.10 -19.93 -9.56
CA SER A 390 -20.30 -20.53 -8.97
C SER A 390 -20.06 -21.99 -8.56
N SER A 391 -20.74 -22.46 -7.50
CA SER A 391 -20.88 -23.90 -7.24
C SER A 391 -21.52 -24.62 -8.44
N PRO A 392 -21.15 -25.89 -8.72
CA PRO A 392 -21.68 -26.60 -9.88
C PRO A 392 -23.20 -26.81 -9.78
N LEU A 393 -23.91 -26.52 -10.87
CA LEU A 393 -25.29 -26.95 -11.06
C LEU A 393 -25.27 -28.32 -11.77
N THR A 394 -25.54 -29.40 -11.04
CA THR A 394 -25.70 -30.74 -11.60
C THR A 394 -27.15 -30.98 -11.98
N ASN A 395 -27.42 -31.29 -13.25
CA ASN A 395 -28.76 -31.69 -13.69
C ASN A 395 -28.76 -33.19 -14.03
N ALA A 396 -29.68 -33.94 -13.41
CA ALA A 396 -29.65 -35.41 -13.43
C ALA A 396 -30.16 -36.05 -14.74
N ASN A 397 -30.74 -35.30 -15.68
CA ASN A 397 -31.42 -35.87 -16.86
C ASN A 397 -31.17 -35.08 -18.16
N GLY A 398 -29.89 -34.93 -18.55
CA GLY A 398 -29.51 -34.33 -19.84
C GLY A 398 -29.22 -35.38 -20.92
N GLY A 399 -30.25 -35.84 -21.63
CA GLY A 399 -30.11 -36.39 -22.99
C GLY A 399 -30.16 -37.91 -23.22
N GLY A 400 -30.28 -38.74 -22.18
CA GLY A 400 -30.48 -40.19 -22.33
C GLY A 400 -30.33 -40.95 -21.00
N PRO A 401 -30.86 -42.18 -20.87
CA PRO A 401 -30.76 -42.94 -19.62
C PRO A 401 -29.29 -43.19 -19.25
N GLY A 402 -28.82 -42.58 -18.17
CA GLY A 402 -27.48 -42.78 -17.61
C GLY A 402 -26.44 -41.68 -17.88
N ILE A 403 -26.80 -40.46 -18.30
CA ILE A 403 -25.84 -39.35 -18.54
C ILE A 403 -26.03 -38.24 -17.48
N GLN A 404 -24.93 -37.79 -16.84
CA GLN A 404 -24.89 -36.67 -15.88
C GLN A 404 -24.13 -35.46 -16.44
N GLN A 405 -24.58 -34.24 -16.12
CA GLN A 405 -23.99 -32.99 -16.57
C GLN A 405 -23.81 -31.98 -15.42
N SER A 406 -22.62 -31.38 -15.32
CA SER A 406 -22.26 -30.30 -14.39
C SER A 406 -21.93 -29.02 -15.17
N THR A 407 -22.47 -27.87 -14.75
CA THR A 407 -22.14 -26.55 -15.34
C THR A 407 -21.51 -25.63 -14.30
N TYR A 408 -20.38 -25.00 -14.65
CA TYR A 408 -19.67 -23.99 -13.87
C TYR A 408 -19.78 -22.63 -14.57
N THR A 409 -20.09 -21.55 -13.83
CA THR A 409 -20.13 -20.19 -14.37
C THR A 409 -19.05 -19.33 -13.72
N PHE A 410 -18.23 -18.67 -14.55
CA PHE A 410 -17.21 -17.72 -14.11
C PHE A 410 -17.80 -16.29 -14.12
N SER A 411 -17.69 -15.54 -13.01
CA SER A 411 -18.40 -14.27 -12.81
C SER A 411 -17.78 -13.05 -13.51
N THR A 412 -16.57 -13.18 -14.07
CA THR A 412 -15.79 -12.08 -14.63
C THR A 412 -15.91 -12.00 -16.15
N THR A 413 -15.92 -10.81 -16.74
CA THR A 413 -15.76 -10.63 -18.20
C THR A 413 -14.34 -10.25 -18.61
N ALA A 414 -13.57 -9.62 -17.72
CA ALA A 414 -12.17 -9.24 -17.89
C ALA A 414 -11.23 -10.20 -17.12
N VAL A 415 -9.99 -10.32 -17.57
CA VAL A 415 -8.99 -11.27 -17.06
C VAL A 415 -7.67 -10.53 -16.84
N ASP A 416 -7.08 -10.61 -15.65
CA ASP A 416 -5.85 -9.89 -15.29
C ASP A 416 -4.61 -10.78 -15.38
N VAL A 417 -3.45 -10.16 -15.66
CA VAL A 417 -2.15 -10.83 -15.61
C VAL A 417 -1.91 -11.29 -14.18
N GLY A 418 -1.94 -12.61 -14.01
CA GLY A 418 -1.79 -13.22 -12.71
C GLY A 418 -2.87 -14.20 -12.31
N ASP A 419 -4.04 -14.18 -12.93
CA ASP A 419 -5.12 -15.07 -12.49
C ASP A 419 -4.85 -16.53 -12.85
N GLU A 420 -5.24 -17.46 -11.98
CA GLU A 420 -5.22 -18.90 -12.28
C GLU A 420 -6.57 -19.55 -12.00
N PHE A 421 -7.10 -20.18 -13.04
CA PHE A 421 -8.40 -20.83 -13.05
C PHE A 421 -8.18 -22.35 -12.95
N ARG A 422 -8.76 -22.98 -11.92
CA ARG A 422 -8.59 -24.41 -11.61
C ARG A 422 -9.92 -25.14 -11.62
N VAL A 423 -9.96 -26.31 -12.25
CA VAL A 423 -11.13 -27.20 -12.27
C VAL A 423 -10.66 -28.63 -12.05
N THR A 424 -11.21 -29.29 -11.03
CA THR A 424 -10.91 -30.68 -10.72
C THR A 424 -12.08 -31.57 -11.12
N VAL A 425 -11.81 -32.57 -11.94
CA VAL A 425 -12.80 -33.50 -12.49
C VAL A 425 -12.33 -34.92 -12.23
N ALA A 426 -13.15 -35.74 -11.55
CA ALA A 426 -12.83 -37.14 -11.23
C ALA A 426 -11.44 -37.31 -10.56
N GLY A 427 -11.08 -36.39 -9.67
CA GLY A 427 -9.80 -36.39 -8.94
C GLY A 427 -8.58 -35.88 -9.71
N THR A 428 -8.72 -35.47 -10.97
CA THR A 428 -7.64 -34.85 -11.78
C THR A 428 -7.87 -33.34 -11.91
N GLU A 429 -6.86 -32.54 -11.59
CA GLU A 429 -6.92 -31.07 -11.65
C GLU A 429 -6.44 -30.54 -13.01
N PHE A 430 -7.19 -29.60 -13.59
CA PHE A 430 -6.86 -28.85 -14.80
C PHE A 430 -6.73 -27.37 -14.46
N LYS A 431 -5.74 -26.69 -15.04
CA LYS A 431 -5.45 -25.28 -14.72
C LYS A 431 -5.10 -24.44 -15.95
N THR A 432 -5.53 -23.19 -15.94
CA THR A 432 -5.13 -22.17 -16.93
C THR A 432 -4.71 -20.91 -16.21
N ARG A 433 -3.50 -20.43 -16.50
CA ARG A 433 -2.91 -19.26 -15.84
C ARG A 433 -2.66 -18.14 -16.83
N ILE A 434 -2.93 -16.92 -16.39
CA ILE A 434 -2.77 -15.71 -17.16
C ILE A 434 -1.46 -15.05 -16.73
N THR A 435 -0.65 -14.76 -17.71
CA THR A 435 0.71 -14.27 -17.60
C THR A 435 0.87 -13.08 -18.53
N SER A 436 1.83 -12.21 -18.29
CA SER A 436 2.17 -11.09 -19.18
C SER A 436 2.47 -11.57 -20.61
N ALA A 437 2.95 -12.81 -20.77
CA ALA A 437 3.26 -13.44 -22.06
C ALA A 437 2.03 -13.99 -22.83
N ASN A 438 0.97 -14.42 -22.14
CA ASN A 438 -0.22 -15.01 -22.78
C ASN A 438 -1.50 -14.17 -22.63
N ALA A 439 -1.44 -13.03 -21.92
CA ALA A 439 -2.57 -12.12 -21.74
C ALA A 439 -3.14 -11.61 -23.06
N ALA A 440 -2.33 -11.48 -24.11
CA ALA A 440 -2.79 -11.13 -25.45
C ALA A 440 -3.61 -12.25 -26.13
N ALA A 441 -3.32 -13.53 -25.83
CA ALA A 441 -4.00 -14.70 -26.39
C ALA A 441 -5.19 -15.19 -25.54
N LEU A 442 -5.21 -14.83 -24.26
CA LEU A 442 -6.31 -15.08 -23.32
C LEU A 442 -6.90 -13.74 -22.82
N PRO A 443 -7.43 -12.88 -23.72
CA PRO A 443 -7.81 -11.51 -23.37
C PRO A 443 -9.10 -11.40 -22.55
N ASN A 444 -9.88 -12.49 -22.45
CA ASN A 444 -11.16 -12.52 -21.75
C ASN A 444 -11.50 -13.91 -21.22
N ILE A 445 -12.53 -13.99 -20.38
CA ILE A 445 -12.92 -15.24 -19.71
C ILE A 445 -13.33 -16.36 -20.66
N ALA A 446 -13.89 -16.01 -21.83
CA ALA A 446 -14.37 -17.00 -22.80
C ALA A 446 -13.20 -17.78 -23.42
N ALA A 447 -12.08 -17.10 -23.68
CA ALA A 447 -10.86 -17.74 -24.15
C ALA A 447 -10.27 -18.71 -23.11
N VAL A 448 -10.34 -18.35 -21.82
CA VAL A 448 -9.88 -19.19 -20.71
C VAL A 448 -10.74 -20.45 -20.56
N VAL A 449 -12.06 -20.30 -20.61
CA VAL A 449 -13.01 -21.42 -20.53
C VAL A 449 -12.84 -22.38 -21.70
N ALA A 450 -12.63 -21.87 -22.92
CA ALA A 450 -12.35 -22.69 -24.09
C ALA A 450 -11.04 -23.49 -23.95
N ASN A 451 -10.01 -22.88 -23.36
CA ASN A 451 -8.76 -23.55 -23.09
C ASN A 451 -8.95 -24.72 -22.09
N LEU A 452 -9.63 -24.48 -20.97
CA LEU A 452 -9.93 -25.50 -19.96
C LEU A 452 -10.78 -26.65 -20.52
N ALA A 453 -11.81 -26.35 -21.32
CA ALA A 453 -12.67 -27.39 -21.90
C ALA A 453 -11.90 -28.34 -22.82
N THR A 454 -10.97 -27.77 -23.60
CA THR A 454 -10.09 -28.53 -24.49
C THR A 454 -9.16 -29.45 -23.68
N GLN A 455 -8.58 -28.94 -22.59
CA GLN A 455 -7.71 -29.73 -21.72
C GLN A 455 -8.45 -30.92 -21.08
N ILE A 456 -9.67 -30.71 -20.58
CA ILE A 456 -10.47 -31.75 -19.90
C ILE A 456 -10.89 -32.85 -20.90
N SER A 457 -11.40 -32.46 -22.07
CA SER A 457 -11.82 -33.42 -23.10
C SER A 457 -10.67 -34.26 -23.65
N ALA A 458 -9.46 -33.70 -23.68
CA ALA A 458 -8.26 -34.42 -24.13
C ALA A 458 -7.74 -35.44 -23.10
N ALA A 459 -8.17 -35.39 -21.84
CA ALA A 459 -7.64 -36.23 -20.77
C ALA A 459 -8.13 -37.68 -20.78
N GLY A 460 -9.09 -38.04 -21.63
CA GLY A 460 -9.53 -39.43 -21.82
C GLY A 460 -10.28 -40.05 -20.63
N LEU A 461 -10.81 -39.24 -19.71
CA LEU A 461 -11.47 -39.69 -18.48
C LEU A 461 -12.90 -40.24 -18.66
N GLY A 462 -13.32 -40.54 -19.90
CA GLY A 462 -14.70 -40.93 -20.21
C GLY A 462 -15.74 -39.82 -20.01
N ILE A 463 -15.28 -38.57 -19.93
CA ILE A 463 -16.06 -37.35 -19.70
C ILE A 463 -15.71 -36.34 -20.81
N THR A 464 -16.70 -35.63 -21.33
CA THR A 464 -16.52 -34.59 -22.36
C THR A 464 -16.85 -33.22 -21.78
N ALA A 465 -16.02 -32.21 -22.06
CA ALA A 465 -16.21 -30.82 -21.60
C ALA A 465 -16.25 -29.84 -22.79
N ALA A 466 -17.18 -28.89 -22.74
CA ALA A 466 -17.35 -27.86 -23.76
C ALA A 466 -17.66 -26.49 -23.13
N PRO A 467 -17.31 -25.38 -23.80
CA PRO A 467 -17.80 -24.06 -23.41
C PRO A 467 -19.33 -23.99 -23.56
N GLY A 468 -19.97 -23.17 -22.73
CA GLY A 468 -21.39 -22.86 -22.84
C GLY A 468 -21.73 -22.23 -24.19
N ALA A 469 -22.88 -22.60 -24.75
CA ALA A 469 -23.36 -21.98 -25.99
C ALA A 469 -23.68 -20.49 -25.77
N ALA A 470 -23.45 -19.67 -26.80
CA ALA A 470 -23.77 -18.24 -26.74
C ALA A 470 -25.26 -18.03 -26.34
N PRO A 471 -25.56 -17.11 -25.42
CA PRO A 471 -24.71 -16.02 -24.89
C PRO A 471 -23.83 -16.37 -23.67
N ASN A 472 -23.87 -17.60 -23.15
CA ASN A 472 -23.23 -17.98 -21.89
C ASN A 472 -21.80 -18.53 -22.08
N THR A 473 -20.96 -17.79 -22.82
CA THR A 473 -19.59 -18.24 -23.16
C THR A 473 -18.62 -18.22 -21.97
N ASN A 474 -19.05 -17.71 -20.82
CA ASN A 474 -18.35 -17.76 -19.54
C ASN A 474 -18.69 -19.02 -18.72
N GLN A 475 -19.35 -20.03 -19.31
CA GLN A 475 -19.68 -21.29 -18.65
C GLN A 475 -18.85 -22.46 -19.17
N LEU A 476 -18.42 -23.33 -18.26
CA LEU A 476 -17.80 -24.62 -18.59
C LEU A 476 -18.79 -25.75 -18.29
N VAL A 477 -19.14 -26.53 -19.30
CA VAL A 477 -20.12 -27.61 -19.23
C VAL A 477 -19.41 -28.96 -19.35
N ILE A 478 -19.64 -29.86 -18.40
CA ILE A 478 -18.96 -31.16 -18.29
C ILE A 478 -20.03 -32.27 -18.29
N THR A 479 -19.85 -33.30 -19.12
CA THR A 479 -20.82 -34.39 -19.38
C THR A 479 -20.16 -35.77 -19.27
N GLY A 480 -20.77 -36.71 -18.53
CA GLY A 480 -20.26 -38.08 -18.34
C GLY A 480 -21.35 -39.14 -18.06
N SER A 481 -21.00 -40.43 -18.07
CA SER A 481 -21.93 -41.57 -17.90
C SER A 481 -22.00 -42.09 -16.45
N ALA A 482 -23.17 -42.57 -16.02
CA ALA A 482 -23.48 -42.98 -14.65
C ALA A 482 -22.84 -44.31 -14.19
N ALA A 483 -22.24 -45.09 -15.09
CA ALA A 483 -21.62 -46.38 -14.75
C ALA A 483 -20.26 -46.26 -14.02
N THR A 484 -19.66 -45.06 -14.00
CA THR A 484 -18.43 -44.77 -13.25
C THR A 484 -18.76 -44.09 -11.92
N SER A 485 -18.47 -44.76 -10.81
CA SER A 485 -18.79 -44.36 -9.42
C SER A 485 -18.00 -43.15 -8.87
N THR A 486 -17.48 -42.27 -9.73
CA THR A 486 -16.57 -41.17 -9.35
C THR A 486 -16.88 -39.85 -10.06
N PHE A 487 -18.15 -39.47 -10.18
CA PHE A 487 -18.52 -38.14 -10.67
C PHE A 487 -18.49 -37.10 -9.53
N THR A 488 -17.29 -36.78 -9.02
CA THR A 488 -17.05 -35.65 -8.12
C THR A 488 -16.30 -34.56 -8.86
N THR A 489 -16.85 -33.35 -8.88
CA THR A 489 -16.25 -32.20 -9.56
C THR A 489 -16.22 -31.00 -8.61
N SER A 490 -15.07 -30.32 -8.51
CA SER A 490 -14.90 -29.08 -7.74
C SER A 490 -14.14 -28.06 -8.58
N ALA A 491 -14.38 -26.76 -8.35
CA ALA A 491 -13.69 -25.69 -9.07
C ALA A 491 -13.27 -24.59 -8.10
N GLY A 492 -12.19 -23.90 -8.44
CA GLY A 492 -11.67 -22.77 -7.68
C GLY A 492 -10.95 -21.77 -8.58
N ILE A 493 -10.94 -20.50 -8.17
CA ILE A 493 -10.07 -19.47 -8.74
C ILE A 493 -9.06 -19.09 -7.68
N THR A 494 -7.80 -18.96 -8.09
CA THR A 494 -6.80 -18.21 -7.34
C THR A 494 -6.66 -16.85 -8.03
N ASN A 495 -7.17 -15.80 -7.38
CA ASN A 495 -7.04 -14.42 -7.88
C ASN A 495 -5.66 -13.89 -7.48
N ALA A 496 -4.99 -13.26 -8.44
CA ALA A 496 -3.68 -12.62 -8.28
C ALA A 496 -3.58 -11.57 -7.16
N ASP A 497 -4.69 -10.92 -6.82
CA ASP A 497 -4.69 -9.64 -6.11
C ASP A 497 -4.89 -9.73 -4.60
N THR A 498 -5.10 -10.92 -4.05
CA THR A 498 -5.08 -11.13 -2.60
C THR A 498 -3.83 -11.91 -2.20
N ALA A 499 -2.94 -11.27 -1.44
CA ALA A 499 -1.71 -11.87 -0.87
C ALA A 499 -1.96 -13.02 0.14
N THR A 500 -3.16 -13.57 0.15
CA THR A 500 -3.56 -14.76 0.86
C THR A 500 -4.03 -15.78 -0.18
N ASN A 501 -3.33 -16.92 -0.27
CA ASN A 501 -3.93 -18.14 -0.80
C ASN A 501 -5.12 -18.45 0.11
N ASN A 502 -6.30 -17.96 -0.27
CA ASN A 502 -7.53 -18.24 0.45
C ASN A 502 -8.00 -19.65 0.06
N VAL A 503 -7.22 -20.67 0.45
CA VAL A 503 -7.83 -21.93 0.84
C VAL A 503 -8.36 -21.66 2.24
N THR A 504 -9.67 -21.52 2.34
CA THR A 504 -10.41 -21.24 3.57
C THR A 504 -9.98 -22.20 4.71
N GLY A 505 -9.39 -21.64 5.78
CA GLY A 505 -9.24 -22.18 7.16
C GLY A 505 -8.29 -23.37 7.35
N SER A 506 -7.24 -23.33 8.20
CA SER A 506 -7.35 -23.15 9.66
C SER A 506 -5.95 -23.07 10.34
N SER A 507 -5.94 -22.54 11.56
CA SER A 507 -4.78 -22.23 12.43
C SER A 507 -3.93 -23.46 12.85
N PRO A 508 -2.66 -23.30 13.27
CA PRO A 508 -1.80 -24.42 13.69
C PRO A 508 -2.32 -25.11 14.96
N ALA A 509 -2.56 -26.41 14.88
CA ALA A 509 -2.78 -27.25 16.05
C ALA A 509 -1.44 -27.69 16.67
N THR A 510 -1.27 -27.47 17.97
CA THR A 510 -0.29 -28.13 18.82
C THR A 510 -0.62 -29.62 18.93
N PHE A 511 0.25 -30.51 18.47
CA PHE A 511 0.13 -31.95 18.70
C PHE A 511 0.94 -32.35 19.93
N THR A 512 0.24 -32.80 20.98
CA THR A 512 0.82 -33.39 22.19
C THR A 512 1.33 -34.82 21.93
N ALA A 513 2.30 -35.25 22.74
CA ALA A 513 3.17 -36.43 22.59
C ALA A 513 2.50 -37.76 22.19
N LEU A 514 3.25 -38.58 21.43
CA LEU A 514 2.94 -39.96 21.04
C LEU A 514 2.67 -40.85 22.27
N THR A 515 1.55 -41.57 22.28
CA THR A 515 1.31 -42.69 23.20
C THR A 515 1.93 -43.97 22.63
N ALA A 516 2.88 -44.56 23.35
CA ALA A 516 3.37 -45.91 23.08
C ALA A 516 2.47 -46.92 23.80
N ALA A 517 1.93 -47.91 23.07
CA ALA A 517 1.26 -49.06 23.68
C ALA A 517 2.22 -50.25 23.67
N THR A 518 2.59 -50.75 24.85
CA THR A 518 3.45 -51.93 25.04
C THR A 518 2.62 -53.11 25.54
N THR A 519 2.69 -54.25 24.86
CA THR A 519 2.19 -55.53 25.40
C THR A 519 3.38 -56.30 25.99
N PRO A 520 3.43 -56.54 27.32
CA PRO A 520 4.56 -57.25 27.94
C PRO A 520 4.70 -58.69 27.45
N ALA A 521 5.94 -59.16 27.29
CA ALA A 521 6.24 -60.51 26.85
C ALA A 521 5.84 -61.57 27.90
N THR A 522 4.93 -62.48 27.54
CA THR A 522 4.73 -63.74 28.27
C THR A 522 5.72 -64.79 27.75
N ALA A 523 6.19 -65.69 28.61
CA ALA A 523 7.23 -66.68 28.31
C ALA A 523 6.96 -67.41 26.98
N GLY A 524 7.79 -67.12 25.96
CA GLY A 524 7.72 -67.73 24.63
C GLY A 524 7.37 -66.80 23.46
N THR A 525 7.06 -65.52 23.69
CA THR A 525 6.75 -64.55 22.61
C THR A 525 7.59 -63.26 22.70
N PRO A 526 7.99 -62.65 21.56
CA PRO A 526 8.75 -61.39 21.54
C PRO A 526 7.89 -60.17 21.92
N GLU A 527 8.51 -59.15 22.52
CA GLU A 527 7.83 -57.88 22.86
C GLU A 527 7.46 -57.11 21.59
N VAL A 528 6.30 -56.45 21.60
CA VAL A 528 5.79 -55.61 20.51
C VAL A 528 5.48 -54.21 21.04
N THR A 529 6.03 -53.18 20.39
CA THR A 529 5.76 -51.76 20.67
C THR A 529 5.14 -51.09 19.45
N LEU A 530 4.08 -50.32 19.67
CA LEU A 530 3.37 -49.60 18.61
C LEU A 530 3.51 -48.08 18.81
N TYR A 531 3.91 -47.36 17.74
CA TYR A 531 3.99 -45.90 17.70
C TYR A 531 2.96 -45.29 16.74
N ASN A 532 1.98 -44.60 17.29
CA ASN A 532 1.05 -43.78 16.51
C ASN A 532 1.62 -42.37 16.32
N LEU A 533 2.16 -42.07 15.13
CA LEU A 533 2.53 -40.69 14.77
C LEU A 533 1.25 -39.84 14.59
N PRO A 534 1.28 -38.54 14.95
CA PRO A 534 0.10 -37.67 14.85
C PRO A 534 -0.36 -37.52 13.40
N ALA A 535 -1.66 -37.67 13.15
CA ALA A 535 -2.26 -37.42 11.85
C ALA A 535 -2.34 -35.89 11.60
N GLY A 536 -1.41 -35.37 10.81
CA GLY A 536 -1.37 -33.96 10.43
C GLY A 536 -0.66 -33.74 9.09
N ALA A 537 -0.97 -32.64 8.41
CA ALA A 537 -0.33 -32.27 7.15
C ALA A 537 1.17 -31.98 7.37
N LEU A 538 2.03 -32.61 6.56
CA LEU A 538 3.48 -32.43 6.61
C LEU A 538 3.87 -31.00 6.21
N LYS A 539 4.81 -30.38 6.93
CA LYS A 539 5.33 -29.05 6.62
C LYS A 539 6.82 -29.10 6.32
N VAL A 540 7.31 -28.13 5.56
CA VAL A 540 8.74 -27.91 5.34
C VAL A 540 9.14 -26.66 6.13
N PRO A 541 10.20 -26.67 6.97
CA PRO A 541 11.03 -27.81 7.33
C PRO A 541 10.54 -28.59 8.58
N ASP A 542 10.07 -29.83 8.42
CA ASP A 542 9.78 -30.76 9.53
C ASP A 542 10.77 -31.94 9.56
N GLU A 543 11.14 -32.46 10.73
CA GLU A 543 11.94 -33.68 10.83
C GLU A 543 11.41 -34.61 11.94
N TYR A 544 11.32 -35.92 11.66
CA TYR A 544 10.74 -36.92 12.54
C TYR A 544 11.80 -37.92 12.98
N SER A 545 11.85 -38.25 14.27
CA SER A 545 12.86 -39.15 14.82
C SER A 545 12.28 -40.22 15.75
N VAL A 546 12.86 -41.41 15.72
CA VAL A 546 12.52 -42.54 16.59
C VAL A 546 13.81 -43.16 17.12
N THR A 547 13.90 -43.32 18.44
CA THR A 547 15.01 -43.98 19.12
C THR A 547 14.63 -45.41 19.47
N VAL A 548 15.42 -46.38 19.01
CA VAL A 548 15.22 -47.82 19.25
C VAL A 548 16.51 -48.43 19.80
N LEU A 549 16.44 -49.11 20.95
CA LEU A 549 17.60 -49.71 21.64
C LEU A 549 18.81 -48.76 21.80
N GLY A 550 18.54 -47.46 22.00
CA GLY A 550 19.56 -46.42 22.19
C GLY A 550 20.12 -45.76 20.92
N GLN A 551 19.66 -46.13 19.71
CA GLN A 551 20.00 -45.44 18.46
C GLN A 551 18.81 -44.65 17.89
N THR A 552 19.05 -43.41 17.43
CA THR A 552 18.02 -42.51 16.88
C THR A 552 18.03 -42.53 15.36
N PHE A 553 16.89 -42.84 14.76
CA PHE A 553 16.62 -42.81 13.32
C PHE A 553 15.81 -41.57 12.98
N THR A 554 16.09 -40.93 11.84
CA THR A 554 15.55 -39.59 11.54
C THR A 554 15.17 -39.44 10.06
N THR A 555 14.00 -38.85 9.79
CA THR A 555 13.52 -38.50 8.44
C THR A 555 13.22 -37.00 8.37
N LYS A 556 13.93 -36.28 7.49
CA LYS A 556 13.76 -34.82 7.28
C LYS A 556 12.87 -34.53 6.07
N ILE A 557 11.96 -33.57 6.19
CA ILE A 557 11.03 -33.12 5.14
C ILE A 557 11.48 -31.77 4.59
N GLY A 558 12.28 -31.83 3.53
CA GLY A 558 12.72 -30.68 2.76
C GLY A 558 11.87 -30.44 1.51
N TYR A 559 12.09 -29.31 0.86
CA TYR A 559 11.43 -28.98 -0.42
C TYR A 559 11.73 -30.00 -1.53
N SER A 560 12.86 -30.72 -1.46
CA SER A 560 13.28 -31.73 -2.44
C SER A 560 12.59 -33.08 -2.30
N ASN A 561 12.10 -33.44 -1.10
CA ASN A 561 11.56 -34.77 -0.82
C ASN A 561 10.11 -34.78 -0.30
N ILE A 562 9.47 -33.61 -0.17
CA ILE A 562 8.03 -33.48 0.15
C ILE A 562 7.13 -34.23 -0.85
N ASN A 563 7.60 -34.43 -2.09
CA ASN A 563 6.86 -35.17 -3.11
C ASN A 563 7.03 -36.70 -3.02
N THR A 564 8.05 -37.20 -2.32
CA THR A 564 8.23 -38.64 -2.04
C THR A 564 7.71 -39.00 -0.64
N LEU A 565 7.80 -38.07 0.30
CA LEU A 565 7.24 -38.12 1.65
C LEU A 565 5.92 -37.34 1.68
N LYS A 566 4.95 -37.73 0.86
CA LYS A 566 3.70 -36.97 0.61
C LYS A 566 2.75 -36.92 1.82
N ASP A 567 2.84 -37.92 2.68
CA ASP A 567 2.01 -38.10 3.86
C ASP A 567 2.79 -38.78 5.00
N MET A 568 2.17 -38.87 6.18
CA MET A 568 2.80 -39.51 7.34
C MET A 568 3.15 -40.99 7.07
N ALA A 569 2.44 -41.66 6.18
CA ALA A 569 2.72 -43.05 5.79
C ALA A 569 4.05 -43.16 5.03
N GLY A 570 4.38 -42.18 4.18
CA GLY A 570 5.69 -42.07 3.54
C GLY A 570 6.83 -41.90 4.56
N VAL A 571 6.63 -41.07 5.58
CA VAL A 571 7.60 -40.85 6.67
C VAL A 571 7.81 -42.13 7.50
N VAL A 572 6.74 -42.85 7.85
CA VAL A 572 6.83 -44.13 8.57
C VAL A 572 7.60 -45.16 7.75
N LYS A 573 7.34 -45.26 6.44
CA LYS A 573 7.98 -46.24 5.57
C LYS A 573 9.48 -45.99 5.42
N ASP A 574 9.89 -44.73 5.38
CA ASP A 574 11.30 -44.33 5.40
C ASP A 574 11.98 -44.76 6.71
N LEU A 575 11.37 -44.49 7.86
CA LEU A 575 11.88 -44.92 9.17
C LEU A 575 11.95 -46.46 9.31
N VAL A 576 10.95 -47.20 8.83
CA VAL A 576 10.97 -48.69 8.80
C VAL A 576 12.17 -49.20 8.01
N THR A 577 12.44 -48.57 6.86
CA THR A 577 13.55 -48.95 5.98
C THR A 577 14.89 -48.71 6.68
N GLN A 578 15.05 -47.55 7.32
CA GLN A 578 16.26 -47.21 8.07
C GLN A 578 16.51 -48.15 9.26
N ILE A 579 15.47 -48.48 10.05
CA ILE A 579 15.60 -49.36 11.23
C ILE A 579 15.97 -50.78 10.81
N ASN A 580 15.33 -51.34 9.77
CA ASN A 580 15.62 -52.70 9.30
C ASN A 580 17.00 -52.82 8.64
N GLN A 581 17.50 -51.75 8.02
CA GLN A 581 18.85 -51.72 7.44
C GLN A 581 19.95 -51.59 8.49
N ALA A 582 19.64 -51.10 9.69
CA ALA A 582 20.62 -50.94 10.77
C ALA A 582 21.04 -52.25 11.44
N GLY A 583 20.41 -53.39 11.10
CA GLY A 583 20.80 -54.71 11.60
C GLY A 583 20.59 -54.92 13.11
N LEU A 584 19.70 -54.14 13.73
CA LEU A 584 19.35 -54.25 15.14
C LEU A 584 18.54 -55.54 15.41
N ALA A 585 18.53 -56.03 16.66
CA ALA A 585 17.77 -57.20 17.10
C ALA A 585 16.24 -56.93 17.21
N VAL A 586 15.70 -56.19 16.25
CA VAL A 586 14.30 -55.78 16.14
C VAL A 586 13.89 -55.82 14.67
N ASN A 587 12.64 -56.18 14.40
CA ASN A 587 12.04 -56.11 13.08
C ASN A 587 10.98 -55.00 13.09
N ALA A 588 11.10 -54.04 12.18
CA ALA A 588 10.17 -52.93 12.02
C ALA A 588 9.23 -53.18 10.83
N ASP A 589 7.94 -52.94 11.01
CA ASP A 589 6.96 -52.95 9.91
C ASP A 589 5.86 -51.89 10.11
N VAL A 590 5.02 -51.73 9.07
CA VAL A 590 3.85 -50.86 9.10
C VAL A 590 2.63 -51.73 9.36
N ASN A 591 1.87 -51.45 10.42
CA ASN A 591 0.65 -52.19 10.70
C ASN A 591 -0.52 -51.78 9.78
N SER A 592 -1.66 -52.47 9.87
CA SER A 592 -2.85 -52.19 9.04
C SER A 592 -3.48 -50.81 9.26
N THR A 593 -3.09 -50.09 10.32
CA THR A 593 -3.54 -48.72 10.62
C THR A 593 -2.52 -47.65 10.25
N GLY A 594 -1.39 -48.00 9.63
CA GLY A 594 -0.35 -47.07 9.19
C GLY A 594 0.65 -46.64 10.28
N ALA A 595 0.63 -47.28 11.44
CA ALA A 595 1.53 -47.01 12.57
C ALA A 595 2.83 -47.83 12.47
N LEU A 596 3.92 -47.29 13.02
CA LEU A 596 5.21 -47.99 13.11
C LEU A 596 5.12 -49.05 14.21
N ARG A 597 5.35 -50.32 13.85
CA ARG A 597 5.37 -51.45 14.78
C ARG A 597 6.79 -52.03 14.86
N LEU A 598 7.28 -52.21 16.08
CA LEU A 598 8.57 -52.85 16.36
C LEU A 598 8.35 -54.18 17.08
N THR A 599 9.04 -55.23 16.63
CA THR A 599 9.00 -56.58 17.23
C THR A 599 10.41 -57.07 17.52
N GLY A 600 10.72 -57.54 18.73
CA GLY A 600 12.04 -58.11 19.03
C GLY A 600 12.34 -59.37 18.21
N THR A 601 13.57 -59.55 17.72
CA THR A 601 13.95 -60.73 16.90
C THR A 601 14.13 -62.01 17.72
N THR A 602 14.25 -61.90 19.05
CA THR A 602 14.47 -63.03 19.97
C THR A 602 13.62 -62.86 21.22
N ASN A 603 13.16 -63.97 21.81
CA ASN A 603 12.33 -63.95 23.03
C ASN A 603 13.10 -63.31 24.20
N GLY A 604 12.51 -62.28 24.83
CA GLY A 604 13.06 -61.62 26.04
C GLY A 604 13.85 -60.32 25.82
N VAL A 605 13.94 -59.78 24.60
CA VAL A 605 14.57 -58.48 24.34
C VAL A 605 13.60 -57.35 24.71
N ASN A 606 14.02 -56.48 25.65
CA ASN A 606 13.24 -55.31 26.07
C ASN A 606 13.50 -54.12 25.14
N LEU A 607 12.45 -53.57 24.51
CA LEU A 607 12.60 -52.69 23.34
C LEU A 607 12.96 -51.22 23.64
N ASN A 608 12.90 -50.76 24.89
CA ASN A 608 13.32 -49.42 25.39
C ASN A 608 13.38 -48.31 24.32
N SER A 609 12.23 -47.96 23.72
CA SER A 609 12.16 -47.07 22.55
C SER A 609 11.34 -45.80 22.85
N SER A 610 11.69 -44.66 22.21
CA SER A 610 11.01 -43.35 22.37
C SER A 610 11.01 -42.56 21.05
N ALA A 611 10.02 -41.69 20.79
CA ALA A 611 9.89 -40.96 19.52
C ALA A 611 9.69 -39.44 19.72
N SER A 612 10.22 -38.61 18.82
CA SER A 612 10.19 -37.14 18.89
C SER A 612 10.36 -36.46 17.52
N LYS A 613 10.01 -35.17 17.38
CA LYS A 613 10.19 -34.37 16.14
C LYS A 613 11.40 -33.40 16.31
N LEU A 614 12.36 -33.35 15.38
CA LEU A 614 13.53 -32.42 15.31
C LEU A 614 13.53 -31.59 13.97
N ALA A 615 14.55 -30.79 13.59
CA ALA A 615 14.54 -29.78 12.46
C ALA A 615 15.85 -29.74 11.54
N ILE A 616 15.84 -29.10 10.33
CA ILE A 616 16.56 -29.37 8.99
C ILE A 616 18.00 -28.76 8.58
N THR A 617 18.77 -29.29 7.55
CA THR A 617 20.17 -28.84 6.99
C THR A 617 20.65 -29.33 5.49
N ALA A 618 21.77 -28.87 4.77
CA ALA A 618 22.18 -28.89 3.24
C ALA A 618 23.65 -29.40 2.67
N THR A 619 24.08 -29.40 1.31
CA THR A 619 25.29 -30.10 0.54
C THR A 619 26.21 -29.35 -0.60
N ASP A 620 27.40 -29.86 -1.15
CA ASP A 620 28.73 -29.27 -1.77
C ASP A 620 29.28 -29.41 -3.32
N ASN A 621 30.36 -28.67 -3.82
CA ASN A 621 31.05 -28.62 -5.21
C ASN A 621 32.63 -28.24 -5.35
N VAL A 622 33.53 -28.89 -6.19
CA VAL A 622 35.04 -28.62 -6.43
C VAL A 622 35.50 -28.46 -7.94
N ARG A 623 36.58 -27.68 -8.30
CA ARG A 623 37.01 -27.30 -9.72
C ARG A 623 38.48 -27.62 -10.16
N VAL A 624 38.75 -27.66 -11.49
CA VAL A 624 40.11 -27.68 -12.11
C VAL A 624 40.78 -26.29 -12.00
N GLY A 625 42.07 -26.25 -11.66
CA GLY A 625 42.85 -25.02 -11.46
C GLY A 625 42.82 -24.51 -10.01
N ASP A 626 42.01 -25.12 -9.14
CA ASP A 626 42.00 -24.82 -7.72
C ASP A 626 43.34 -25.22 -7.07
N LYS A 627 43.99 -24.26 -6.40
CA LYS A 627 45.27 -24.43 -5.72
C LYS A 627 45.13 -24.20 -4.22
N TYR A 628 45.46 -25.23 -3.45
CA TYR A 628 45.43 -25.23 -1.98
C TYR A 628 46.86 -25.24 -1.46
N THR A 629 47.25 -24.18 -0.75
CA THR A 629 48.59 -24.00 -0.21
C THR A 629 48.54 -23.95 1.31
N VAL A 630 49.36 -24.76 1.96
CA VAL A 630 49.60 -24.72 3.41
C VAL A 630 51.06 -24.35 3.62
N THR A 631 51.33 -23.25 4.30
CA THR A 631 52.67 -22.76 4.61
C THR A 631 53.02 -23.15 6.04
N ILE A 632 54.11 -23.88 6.27
CA ILE A 632 54.59 -24.22 7.62
C ILE A 632 55.93 -23.53 7.83
N ASP A 633 56.05 -22.71 8.86
CA ASP A 633 57.22 -21.89 9.19
C ASP A 633 57.76 -21.10 7.98
N SER A 634 56.85 -20.49 7.23
CA SER A 634 57.13 -19.74 5.99
C SER A 634 57.52 -20.58 4.76
N VAL A 635 57.45 -21.91 4.83
CA VAL A 635 57.66 -22.81 3.68
C VAL A 635 56.32 -23.28 3.11
N PRO A 636 55.93 -22.91 1.87
CA PRO A 636 54.64 -23.27 1.27
C PRO A 636 54.63 -24.68 0.69
N TYR A 637 53.56 -25.42 0.97
CA TYR A 637 53.23 -26.72 0.41
C TYR A 637 51.91 -26.62 -0.35
N SER A 638 51.98 -26.59 -1.68
CA SER A 638 50.82 -26.41 -2.54
C SER A 638 50.43 -27.70 -3.27
N VAL A 639 49.12 -27.92 -3.39
CA VAL A 639 48.50 -28.89 -4.29
C VAL A 639 47.56 -28.14 -5.22
N GLU A 640 47.69 -28.40 -6.51
CA GLU A 640 46.86 -27.81 -7.55
C GLU A 640 46.08 -28.93 -8.24
N VAL A 641 44.78 -28.71 -8.39
CA VAL A 641 43.90 -29.59 -9.16
C VAL A 641 44.15 -29.28 -10.63
N THR A 642 44.66 -30.25 -11.38
CA THR A 642 44.97 -30.15 -12.81
C THR A 642 44.17 -31.18 -13.58
N ALA A 643 44.04 -31.01 -14.89
CA ALA A 643 43.32 -31.95 -15.76
C ALA A 643 43.82 -33.40 -15.59
N ASP A 644 45.14 -33.58 -15.38
CA ASP A 644 45.77 -34.89 -15.26
C ASP A 644 45.52 -35.60 -13.91
N ASN A 645 45.20 -34.86 -12.84
CA ASN A 645 45.10 -35.41 -11.48
C ASN A 645 43.69 -35.37 -10.87
N ILE A 646 42.73 -34.73 -11.53
CA ILE A 646 41.40 -34.46 -10.99
C ILE A 646 40.57 -35.72 -10.66
N GLY A 647 40.77 -36.81 -11.39
CA GLY A 647 40.12 -38.10 -11.09
C GLY A 647 40.52 -38.70 -9.74
N THR A 648 41.69 -38.32 -9.21
CA THR A 648 42.20 -38.80 -7.91
C THR A 648 42.04 -37.80 -6.76
N ILE A 649 42.04 -36.49 -7.03
CA ILE A 649 42.01 -35.45 -5.99
C ILE A 649 40.80 -34.50 -6.08
N GLY A 650 39.83 -34.79 -6.94
CA GLY A 650 38.64 -33.97 -7.19
C GLY A 650 37.52 -34.02 -6.14
N THR A 651 37.75 -34.69 -4.99
CA THR A 651 36.89 -34.64 -3.80
C THR A 651 37.63 -33.92 -2.67
N TYR A 652 36.90 -33.35 -1.69
CA TYR A 652 37.55 -32.72 -0.53
C TYR A 652 38.45 -33.70 0.25
N ASP A 653 38.08 -34.99 0.32
CA ASP A 653 38.91 -36.06 0.88
C ASP A 653 40.18 -36.32 0.04
N GLY A 654 40.05 -36.41 -1.28
CA GLY A 654 41.19 -36.64 -2.17
C GLY A 654 42.19 -35.49 -2.12
N LEU A 655 41.69 -34.27 -2.06
CA LEU A 655 42.49 -33.05 -1.94
C LEU A 655 43.19 -32.96 -0.57
N ALA A 656 42.49 -33.22 0.53
CA ALA A 656 43.07 -33.22 1.87
C ALA A 656 44.23 -34.24 1.97
N ASN A 657 44.03 -35.45 1.42
CA ASN A 657 45.07 -36.49 1.37
C ASN A 657 46.28 -36.09 0.52
N ALA A 658 46.06 -35.40 -0.59
CA ALA A 658 47.14 -34.91 -1.44
C ALA A 658 47.99 -33.83 -0.74
N VAL A 659 47.35 -32.90 -0.02
CA VAL A 659 48.05 -31.85 0.75
C VAL A 659 48.87 -32.47 1.89
N ALA A 660 48.30 -33.41 2.64
CA ALA A 660 49.01 -34.12 3.71
C ALA A 660 50.22 -34.92 3.19
N THR A 661 50.06 -35.60 2.06
CA THR A 661 51.14 -36.36 1.41
C THR A 661 52.28 -35.45 0.97
N LYS A 662 51.97 -34.26 0.43
CA LYS A 662 52.96 -33.26 -0.01
C LYS A 662 53.79 -32.71 1.16
N ILE A 663 53.16 -32.47 2.31
CA ILE A 663 53.84 -32.03 3.54
C ILE A 663 54.76 -33.14 4.08
N ASN A 664 54.28 -34.39 4.10
CA ASN A 664 55.02 -35.52 4.65
C ASN A 664 56.23 -35.98 3.81
N SER A 665 56.21 -35.70 2.49
CA SER A 665 57.21 -36.15 1.52
C SER A 665 58.27 -35.11 1.16
N ALA A 666 58.24 -33.92 1.78
CA ALA A 666 59.16 -32.82 1.50
C ALA A 666 60.62 -33.12 1.90
N ARG A 667 61.59 -32.53 1.16
CA ARG A 667 63.03 -32.60 1.45
C ARG A 667 63.65 -31.19 1.47
N PRO A 668 64.26 -30.74 2.59
CA PRO A 668 64.39 -31.43 3.88
C PRO A 668 63.04 -31.69 4.55
N SER A 669 62.98 -32.69 5.44
CA SER A 669 61.73 -33.14 6.07
C SER A 669 61.03 -32.01 6.81
N ALA A 670 59.74 -31.83 6.56
CA ALA A 670 58.94 -30.84 7.25
C ALA A 670 58.96 -31.07 8.78
N PRO A 671 58.91 -29.99 9.59
CA PRO A 671 58.92 -30.06 11.06
C PRO A 671 57.64 -30.70 11.64
N VAL A 672 56.68 -31.06 10.78
CA VAL A 672 55.39 -31.66 11.13
C VAL A 672 55.11 -32.94 10.33
N ILE A 673 54.20 -33.75 10.84
CA ILE A 673 53.56 -34.90 10.21
C ILE A 673 52.10 -34.54 10.00
N ALA A 674 51.62 -34.68 8.76
CA ALA A 674 50.24 -34.44 8.37
C ALA A 674 49.41 -35.74 8.36
N THR A 675 48.21 -35.75 8.92
CA THR A 675 47.24 -36.86 8.86
C THR A 675 45.88 -36.35 8.41
N VAL A 676 45.05 -37.21 7.79
CA VAL A 676 43.74 -36.82 7.27
C VAL A 676 42.63 -37.69 7.85
N THR A 677 41.55 -37.04 8.29
CA THR A 677 40.33 -37.71 8.77
C THR A 677 39.12 -36.87 8.35
N ASN A 678 38.10 -37.46 7.73
CA ASN A 678 36.86 -36.78 7.31
C ASN A 678 37.09 -35.45 6.56
N SER A 679 37.89 -35.48 5.49
CA SER A 679 38.29 -34.31 4.69
C SER A 679 39.08 -33.22 5.41
N GLN A 680 39.59 -33.48 6.62
CA GLN A 680 40.37 -32.52 7.40
C GLN A 680 41.83 -32.95 7.54
N VAL A 681 42.76 -32.02 7.29
CA VAL A 681 44.21 -32.23 7.46
C VAL A 681 44.63 -31.75 8.86
N THR A 682 45.16 -32.67 9.66
CA THR A 682 45.74 -32.41 10.99
C THR A 682 47.26 -32.43 10.91
N LEU A 683 47.95 -31.43 11.47
CA LEU A 683 49.42 -31.38 11.50
C LEU A 683 49.93 -31.54 12.93
N THR A 684 50.86 -32.49 13.13
CA THR A 684 51.50 -32.78 14.42
C THR A 684 52.99 -32.55 14.32
N ALA A 685 53.63 -31.87 15.27
CA ALA A 685 55.09 -31.69 15.24
C ALA A 685 55.81 -33.04 15.19
N ARG A 686 56.79 -33.19 14.28
CA ARG A 686 57.54 -34.44 14.05
C ARG A 686 58.42 -34.77 15.26
N ASN A 687 58.92 -33.75 15.95
CA ASN A 687 59.58 -33.87 17.25
C ASN A 687 58.71 -33.20 18.33
N PRO A 688 58.45 -33.86 19.48
CA PRO A 688 57.70 -33.26 20.57
C PRO A 688 58.36 -31.97 21.09
N GLY A 689 57.59 -30.90 21.28
CA GLY A 689 58.03 -29.64 21.91
C GLY A 689 58.56 -28.55 20.97
N THR A 690 58.70 -28.81 19.67
CA THR A 690 59.05 -27.76 18.68
C THR A 690 57.80 -27.02 18.19
N PRO A 691 57.70 -25.69 18.40
CA PRO A 691 56.61 -24.91 17.85
C PRO A 691 56.79 -24.78 16.33
N PHE A 692 55.68 -24.80 15.60
CA PHE A 692 55.63 -24.50 14.18
C PHE A 692 54.49 -23.52 13.92
N LYS A 693 54.67 -22.60 12.98
CA LYS A 693 53.64 -21.69 12.50
C LYS A 693 53.02 -22.25 11.24
N MET A 694 51.72 -22.13 11.10
CA MET A 694 51.02 -22.50 9.89
C MET A 694 50.28 -21.29 9.33
N ASP A 695 50.37 -21.09 8.03
CA ASP A 695 49.54 -20.18 7.26
C ASP A 695 48.89 -20.96 6.11
N GLN A 696 47.76 -20.50 5.57
CA GLN A 696 47.03 -21.22 4.53
C GLN A 696 46.52 -20.25 3.47
N GLN A 697 46.65 -20.64 2.21
CA GLN A 697 46.25 -19.84 1.07
C GLN A 697 45.53 -20.73 0.06
N TYR A 698 44.29 -20.36 -0.27
CA TYR A 698 43.55 -20.93 -1.39
C TYR A 698 43.58 -19.97 -2.57
N THR A 699 43.72 -20.49 -3.77
CA THR A 699 43.57 -19.75 -5.01
C THR A 699 42.66 -20.57 -5.91
N SER A 700 41.47 -20.04 -6.23
CA SER A 700 40.53 -20.76 -7.09
C SER A 700 41.01 -20.74 -8.55
N GLY A 701 40.78 -21.84 -9.26
CA GLY A 701 40.91 -21.91 -10.70
C GLY A 701 39.85 -21.05 -11.38
N THR A 702 40.20 -20.48 -12.52
CA THR A 702 39.27 -19.66 -13.31
C THR A 702 38.15 -20.54 -13.85
N ALA A 703 36.90 -20.26 -13.51
CA ALA A 703 35.75 -20.97 -14.06
C ALA A 703 35.69 -20.80 -15.58
N THR A 704 35.56 -21.89 -16.32
CA THR A 704 35.42 -21.85 -17.77
C THR A 704 33.97 -21.50 -18.11
N SER A 705 33.77 -20.38 -18.83
CA SER A 705 32.45 -19.97 -19.29
C SER A 705 32.16 -20.64 -20.62
N ASN A 706 31.80 -21.92 -20.57
CA ASN A 706 31.61 -22.71 -21.77
C ASN A 706 30.32 -22.30 -22.46
N LYS A 707 30.41 -22.12 -23.78
CA LYS A 707 29.31 -21.68 -24.63
C LYS A 707 29.18 -22.60 -25.82
N ILE A 708 27.98 -22.68 -26.39
CA ILE A 708 27.77 -23.30 -27.69
C ILE A 708 27.28 -22.19 -28.61
N ASN A 709 28.11 -21.83 -29.58
CA ASN A 709 27.78 -20.82 -30.56
C ASN A 709 27.07 -21.49 -31.74
N GLY A 710 26.04 -20.84 -32.27
CA GLY A 710 25.22 -21.37 -33.37
C GLY A 710 23.77 -21.60 -32.96
N PRO A 711 22.92 -22.10 -33.87
CA PRO A 711 23.33 -22.73 -35.12
C PRO A 711 23.61 -21.74 -36.24
N THR A 712 24.65 -21.98 -37.02
CA THR A 712 24.70 -21.46 -38.38
C THR A 712 23.81 -22.33 -39.24
N ILE A 713 22.70 -21.76 -39.72
CA ILE A 713 21.68 -22.49 -40.48
C ILE A 713 21.96 -22.34 -41.97
N SER A 714 22.21 -23.46 -42.64
CA SER A 714 22.19 -23.51 -44.11
C SER A 714 20.85 -24.11 -44.58
N PRO A 715 20.14 -23.45 -45.50
CA PRO A 715 18.86 -23.96 -45.99
C PRO A 715 19.04 -25.29 -46.73
N PRO A 716 17.95 -26.09 -46.87
CA PRO A 716 17.98 -27.31 -47.68
C PRO A 716 18.42 -27.02 -49.12
N THR A 717 19.12 -27.96 -49.72
CA THR A 717 19.56 -27.94 -51.13
C THR A 717 19.10 -29.23 -51.81
N GLU A 718 19.26 -29.32 -53.14
CA GLU A 718 18.87 -30.47 -53.95
C GLU A 718 19.40 -31.81 -53.42
N ASN A 719 20.58 -31.79 -52.79
CA ASN A 719 21.28 -33.00 -52.33
C ASN A 719 21.35 -33.14 -50.80
N ARG A 720 20.77 -32.23 -50.01
CA ARG A 720 20.88 -32.25 -48.55
C ARG A 720 19.74 -31.50 -47.86
N GLY A 721 19.21 -32.04 -46.76
CA GLY A 721 18.27 -31.33 -45.89
C GLY A 721 18.88 -30.11 -45.21
N GLN A 722 18.09 -29.38 -44.42
CA GLN A 722 18.60 -28.24 -43.65
C GLN A 722 19.80 -28.69 -42.80
N GLN A 723 20.85 -27.86 -42.72
CA GLN A 723 22.01 -28.12 -41.86
C GLN A 723 22.08 -27.05 -40.78
N GLN A 724 22.32 -27.47 -39.54
CA GLN A 724 22.58 -26.59 -38.41
C GLN A 724 23.95 -26.94 -37.82
N VAL A 725 24.87 -25.97 -37.80
CA VAL A 725 26.22 -26.15 -37.26
C VAL A 725 26.37 -25.36 -35.98
N PHE A 726 26.75 -26.06 -34.92
CA PHE A 726 27.12 -25.53 -33.62
C PHE A 726 28.63 -25.56 -33.47
N SER A 727 29.22 -24.47 -33.00
CA SER A 727 30.65 -24.34 -32.73
C SER A 727 30.83 -24.16 -31.24
N PHE A 728 31.72 -24.94 -30.65
CA PHE A 728 32.12 -24.81 -29.26
C PHE A 728 33.45 -24.03 -29.26
N PRO A 729 33.43 -22.73 -28.96
CA PRO A 729 34.60 -21.86 -29.14
C PRO A 729 35.70 -22.07 -28.09
N GLN A 730 35.35 -22.61 -26.92
CA GLN A 730 36.30 -22.96 -25.86
C GLN A 730 37.03 -24.27 -26.13
N THR A 731 38.19 -24.47 -25.54
CA THR A 731 38.90 -25.77 -25.57
C THR A 731 38.87 -26.51 -24.23
N GLN A 732 38.52 -25.84 -23.13
CA GLN A 732 38.51 -26.41 -21.77
C GLN A 732 37.08 -26.75 -21.32
N ILE A 733 36.95 -27.73 -20.43
CA ILE A 733 35.68 -28.20 -19.82
C ILE A 733 35.85 -28.30 -18.29
N ASP A 734 34.78 -28.03 -17.52
CA ASP A 734 34.78 -28.13 -16.05
C ASP A 734 33.89 -29.29 -15.55
N ILE A 735 34.26 -29.85 -14.38
CA ILE A 735 33.43 -30.86 -13.71
C ILE A 735 32.16 -30.22 -13.17
N GLY A 736 31.02 -30.80 -13.54
CA GLY A 736 29.68 -30.28 -13.25
C GLY A 736 29.03 -29.62 -14.47
N ASP A 737 29.77 -29.41 -15.57
CA ASP A 737 29.20 -28.88 -16.81
C ASP A 737 28.24 -29.89 -17.43
N ARG A 738 27.13 -29.41 -18.00
CA ARG A 738 26.21 -30.23 -18.78
C ARG A 738 25.88 -29.56 -20.11
N TYR A 739 26.29 -30.19 -21.19
CA TYR A 739 26.03 -29.75 -22.56
C TYR A 739 24.79 -30.46 -23.09
N THR A 740 23.80 -29.71 -23.56
CA THR A 740 22.52 -30.23 -24.04
C THR A 740 22.20 -29.64 -25.40
N ILE A 741 21.82 -30.47 -26.37
CA ILE A 741 21.17 -30.01 -27.62
C ILE A 741 19.73 -30.53 -27.61
N THR A 742 18.77 -29.62 -27.70
CA THR A 742 17.35 -29.94 -27.81
C THR A 742 16.95 -29.88 -29.27
N ILE A 743 16.64 -31.04 -29.86
CA ILE A 743 16.25 -31.16 -31.29
C ILE A 743 14.75 -31.41 -31.34
N ASP A 744 14.00 -30.50 -31.95
CA ASP A 744 12.53 -30.53 -32.07
C ASP A 744 11.82 -30.87 -30.73
N GLY A 745 12.30 -30.24 -29.64
CA GLY A 745 11.73 -30.36 -28.30
C GLY A 745 12.23 -31.55 -27.47
N LYS A 746 13.10 -32.43 -28.00
CA LYS A 746 13.69 -33.54 -27.24
C LYS A 746 15.14 -33.22 -26.83
N PRO A 747 15.46 -33.12 -25.52
CA PRO A 747 16.80 -32.80 -25.06
C PRO A 747 17.70 -34.04 -25.07
N VAL A 748 18.92 -33.88 -25.61
CA VAL A 748 19.99 -34.88 -25.52
C VAL A 748 21.18 -34.22 -24.83
N SER A 749 21.66 -34.82 -23.72
CA SER A 749 22.68 -34.21 -22.87
C SER A 749 23.89 -35.10 -22.57
N VAL A 750 25.02 -34.44 -22.37
CA VAL A 750 26.29 -35.00 -21.87
C VAL A 750 26.69 -34.17 -20.66
N ALA A 751 26.79 -34.82 -19.49
CA ALA A 751 27.28 -34.19 -18.27
C ALA A 751 28.74 -34.60 -18.05
N VAL A 752 29.58 -33.63 -17.71
CA VAL A 752 30.98 -33.83 -17.34
C VAL A 752 31.02 -33.99 -15.81
N ASP A 753 31.48 -35.14 -15.34
CA ASP A 753 31.63 -35.45 -13.92
C ASP A 753 33.05 -35.98 -13.65
N SER A 754 33.40 -36.16 -12.37
CA SER A 754 34.75 -36.59 -11.97
C SER A 754 35.12 -37.99 -12.46
N THR A 755 34.16 -38.82 -12.84
CA THR A 755 34.40 -40.18 -13.32
C THR A 755 34.59 -40.25 -14.83
N ASN A 756 34.03 -39.30 -15.58
CA ASN A 756 34.02 -39.31 -17.04
C ASN A 756 34.92 -38.25 -17.70
N TYR A 757 35.44 -37.29 -16.93
CA TYR A 757 36.31 -36.20 -17.40
C TYR A 757 37.48 -36.67 -18.27
N GLY A 758 38.20 -37.72 -17.83
CA GLY A 758 39.39 -38.25 -18.53
C GLY A 758 39.10 -38.90 -19.89
N SER A 759 37.83 -39.23 -20.18
CA SER A 759 37.42 -39.79 -21.47
C SER A 759 37.05 -38.72 -22.50
N PHE A 760 36.82 -37.47 -22.07
CA PHE A 760 36.45 -36.38 -22.96
C PHE A 760 37.65 -35.53 -23.40
N GLU A 761 38.73 -35.48 -22.60
CA GLU A 761 40.02 -34.80 -22.82
C GLU A 761 39.92 -33.26 -23.07
N ASP A 762 39.01 -32.82 -23.93
CA ASP A 762 38.69 -31.43 -24.26
C ASP A 762 37.20 -31.29 -24.72
N ILE A 763 36.84 -30.10 -25.22
CA ILE A 763 35.49 -29.87 -25.76
C ILE A 763 35.16 -30.74 -26.99
N THR A 764 36.18 -31.19 -27.72
CA THR A 764 36.04 -31.95 -28.97
C THR A 764 35.52 -33.34 -28.66
N GLY A 765 36.00 -33.96 -27.59
CA GLY A 765 35.46 -35.22 -27.08
C GLY A 765 34.00 -35.08 -26.63
N VAL A 766 33.65 -34.00 -25.92
CA VAL A 766 32.26 -33.74 -25.51
C VAL A 766 31.33 -33.55 -26.72
N ALA A 767 31.77 -32.80 -27.73
CA ALA A 767 30.99 -32.60 -28.96
C ALA A 767 30.81 -33.90 -29.77
N GLN A 768 31.83 -34.76 -29.79
CA GLN A 768 31.75 -36.08 -30.44
C GLN A 768 30.78 -37.01 -29.71
N GLU A 769 30.82 -37.05 -28.38
CA GLU A 769 29.89 -37.86 -27.60
C GLU A 769 28.45 -37.37 -27.76
N LEU A 770 28.25 -36.06 -27.83
CA LEU A 770 26.94 -35.47 -28.10
C LEU A 770 26.43 -35.85 -29.49
N ALA A 771 27.29 -35.89 -30.52
CA ALA A 771 26.94 -36.39 -31.85
C ALA A 771 26.53 -37.87 -31.83
N ASN A 772 27.29 -38.71 -31.12
CA ASN A 772 27.01 -40.14 -30.96
C ASN A 772 25.63 -40.35 -30.31
N LYS A 773 25.35 -39.64 -29.21
CA LYS A 773 24.06 -39.71 -28.52
C LYS A 773 22.89 -39.21 -29.37
N ILE A 774 23.09 -38.17 -30.18
CA ILE A 774 22.05 -37.68 -31.11
C ILE A 774 21.75 -38.73 -32.18
N ASN A 775 22.77 -39.36 -32.78
CA ASN A 775 22.57 -40.43 -33.76
C ASN A 775 21.90 -41.67 -33.14
N ALA A 776 22.18 -41.96 -31.86
CA ALA A 776 21.55 -43.05 -31.13
C ALA A 776 20.12 -42.72 -30.65
N ALA A 777 19.73 -41.44 -30.57
CA ALA A 777 18.41 -41.00 -30.09
C ALA A 777 17.26 -41.28 -31.07
N GLY A 778 17.54 -41.86 -32.25
CA GLY A 778 16.52 -42.24 -33.23
C GLY A 778 15.79 -41.06 -33.88
N LEU A 779 16.42 -39.89 -33.95
CA LEU A 779 15.87 -38.68 -34.56
C LEU A 779 16.14 -38.66 -36.07
N ASN A 780 15.31 -37.98 -36.87
CA ASN A 780 15.44 -37.95 -38.34
C ASN A 780 16.53 -36.97 -38.84
N VAL A 781 17.64 -36.94 -38.13
CA VAL A 781 18.81 -36.10 -38.37
C VAL A 781 20.07 -36.97 -38.26
N THR A 782 21.12 -36.59 -38.98
CA THR A 782 22.45 -37.17 -38.81
C THR A 782 23.37 -36.10 -38.23
N ALA A 783 24.01 -36.43 -37.10
CA ALA A 783 24.95 -35.57 -36.41
C ALA A 783 26.40 -36.05 -36.62
N SER A 784 27.33 -35.12 -36.77
CA SER A 784 28.77 -35.39 -36.86
C SER A 784 29.52 -34.28 -36.13
N ALA A 785 30.63 -34.59 -35.48
CA ALA A 785 31.48 -33.60 -34.83
C ALA A 785 32.89 -33.60 -35.45
N THR A 786 33.47 -32.43 -35.66
CA THR A 786 34.86 -32.30 -36.14
C THR A 786 35.42 -30.96 -35.65
N ASN A 787 36.62 -30.98 -35.03
CA ASN A 787 37.34 -29.78 -34.56
C ASN A 787 36.46 -28.82 -33.72
N GLY A 788 35.78 -29.34 -32.69
CA GLY A 788 34.91 -28.53 -31.81
C GLY A 788 33.66 -27.97 -32.49
N ARG A 789 33.27 -28.49 -33.66
CA ARG A 789 31.99 -28.17 -34.32
C ARG A 789 31.09 -29.38 -34.42
N LEU A 790 29.89 -29.28 -33.88
CA LEU A 790 28.81 -30.25 -34.04
C LEU A 790 27.92 -29.82 -35.21
N THR A 791 27.92 -30.62 -36.26
CA THR A 791 27.07 -30.44 -37.44
C THR A 791 25.91 -31.41 -37.39
N ILE A 792 24.69 -30.91 -37.49
CA ILE A 792 23.47 -31.71 -37.55
C ILE A 792 22.79 -31.43 -38.90
N VAL A 793 22.41 -32.48 -39.63
CA VAL A 793 21.78 -32.39 -40.94
C VAL A 793 20.49 -33.19 -40.94
N HIS A 794 19.40 -32.61 -41.47
CA HIS A 794 18.16 -33.36 -41.65
C HIS A 794 18.30 -34.41 -42.75
N ASN A 795 17.80 -35.63 -42.50
CA ASN A 795 18.00 -36.76 -43.42
C ASN A 795 17.16 -36.67 -44.71
N THR A 796 16.12 -35.84 -44.74
CA THR A 796 15.26 -35.60 -45.92
C THR A 796 15.76 -34.42 -46.76
N PRO A 797 16.19 -34.60 -48.03
CA PRO A 797 16.61 -33.51 -48.93
C PRO A 797 15.47 -32.55 -49.31
N ASN A 798 15.80 -31.35 -49.81
CA ASN A 798 14.90 -30.30 -50.31
C ASN A 798 13.90 -29.64 -49.34
N THR A 799 13.16 -30.41 -48.52
CA THR A 799 12.04 -29.88 -47.72
C THR A 799 12.22 -30.06 -46.22
N GLY A 800 13.13 -30.94 -45.79
CA GLY A 800 13.37 -31.25 -44.38
C GLY A 800 13.97 -30.07 -43.61
N LYS A 801 13.24 -29.62 -42.58
CA LYS A 801 13.65 -28.58 -41.62
C LYS A 801 13.50 -29.12 -40.20
N PHE A 802 14.39 -28.70 -39.31
CA PHE A 802 14.35 -29.01 -37.88
C PHE A 802 14.92 -27.85 -37.09
N THR A 803 14.62 -27.79 -35.80
CA THR A 803 15.17 -26.78 -34.89
C THR A 803 15.99 -27.46 -33.81
N ALA A 804 17.28 -27.14 -33.76
CA ALA A 804 18.14 -27.55 -32.66
C ALA A 804 18.53 -26.32 -31.83
N ILE A 805 18.33 -26.40 -30.53
CA ILE A 805 18.65 -25.33 -29.58
C ILE A 805 19.72 -25.86 -28.63
N PRO A 806 20.89 -25.21 -28.55
CA PRO A 806 21.93 -25.62 -27.64
C PRO A 806 21.74 -24.97 -26.27
N SER A 807 22.12 -25.68 -25.23
CA SER A 807 22.25 -25.16 -23.87
C SER A 807 23.48 -25.76 -23.21
N VAL A 808 24.14 -24.97 -22.37
CA VAL A 808 25.19 -25.46 -21.47
C VAL A 808 24.87 -24.98 -20.08
N ASP A 809 24.74 -25.92 -19.17
CA ASP A 809 24.71 -25.62 -17.74
C ASP A 809 26.16 -25.71 -17.26
N ASN A 810 26.83 -24.57 -17.10
CA ASN A 810 28.20 -24.55 -16.58
C ASN A 810 28.19 -24.84 -15.07
N ALA A 811 29.19 -25.57 -14.61
CA ALA A 811 29.38 -25.88 -13.20
C ALA A 811 29.48 -24.60 -12.37
N THR A 812 28.47 -24.33 -11.55
CA THR A 812 28.53 -23.27 -10.54
C THR A 812 29.35 -23.76 -9.35
N GLY A 813 30.67 -23.76 -9.47
CA GLY A 813 31.51 -24.14 -8.33
C GLY A 813 31.34 -23.19 -7.13
N SER A 814 31.33 -23.79 -5.96
CA SER A 814 31.47 -23.05 -4.71
C SER A 814 32.93 -22.61 -4.58
N SER A 815 33.18 -21.40 -4.06
CA SER A 815 34.55 -20.96 -3.80
C SER A 815 35.04 -21.69 -2.55
N GLY A 816 36.04 -22.56 -2.66
CA GLY A 816 36.67 -23.15 -1.48
C GLY A 816 37.23 -22.05 -0.57
N THR A 817 37.12 -22.19 0.74
CA THR A 817 37.83 -21.30 1.69
C THR A 817 38.72 -22.17 2.58
N LEU A 818 40.01 -21.83 2.68
CA LEU A 818 40.92 -22.37 3.69
C LEU A 818 40.97 -21.37 4.85
N SER A 819 40.59 -21.79 6.06
CA SER A 819 40.70 -20.98 7.28
C SER A 819 41.57 -21.71 8.30
N GLY A 820 42.75 -21.15 8.60
CA GLY A 820 43.68 -21.70 9.57
C GLY A 820 43.55 -21.07 10.96
N GLY A 821 43.52 -21.90 12.01
CA GLY A 821 43.71 -21.49 13.41
C GLY A 821 45.06 -21.98 13.94
N THR A 822 45.82 -21.11 14.60
CA THR A 822 47.13 -21.43 15.23
C THR A 822 46.93 -21.77 16.72
N ILE A 823 47.61 -22.80 17.24
CA ILE A 823 47.68 -23.17 18.68
C ILE A 823 49.12 -23.00 19.19
N THR A 824 49.32 -22.51 20.43
CA THR A 824 50.17 -23.19 21.46
C THR A 824 50.10 -22.57 22.89
N THR A 825 49.74 -23.46 23.83
CA THR A 825 50.07 -23.64 25.29
C THR A 825 49.70 -22.64 26.39
N ASN A 826 49.22 -23.22 27.52
CA ASN A 826 48.70 -22.64 28.77
C ASN A 826 49.73 -22.72 29.94
N VAL A 827 49.67 -21.79 30.89
CA VAL A 827 50.33 -21.84 32.22
C VAL A 827 49.27 -21.53 33.30
N ALA A 828 49.29 -22.27 34.42
CA ALA A 828 48.25 -22.31 35.47
C ALA A 828 48.11 -21.03 36.33
N GLY A 829 46.87 -20.70 36.75
CA GLY A 829 46.62 -19.91 37.98
C GLY A 829 45.59 -18.76 37.96
N VAL A 830 44.84 -18.48 36.89
CA VAL A 830 44.03 -17.24 36.78
C VAL A 830 42.57 -17.50 36.36
N ASN A 831 41.60 -16.85 37.02
CA ASN A 831 40.16 -16.94 36.67
C ASN A 831 39.88 -16.30 35.30
N GLN A 832 39.04 -16.94 34.48
CA GLN A 832 38.64 -16.38 33.20
C GLN A 832 37.78 -15.13 33.40
N GLN A 833 38.12 -14.05 32.68
CA GLN A 833 37.37 -12.79 32.67
C GLN A 833 37.00 -12.38 31.24
N ARG A 834 35.81 -11.81 31.05
CA ARG A 834 35.38 -11.18 29.79
C ARG A 834 34.65 -9.87 30.06
N ALA A 835 34.94 -8.86 29.24
CA ALA A 835 34.30 -7.56 29.30
C ALA A 835 33.32 -7.39 28.14
N ILE A 836 32.14 -6.83 28.42
CA ILE A 836 31.11 -6.49 27.46
C ILE A 836 30.82 -5.00 27.60
N THR A 837 31.02 -4.24 26.52
CA THR A 837 30.76 -2.80 26.53
C THR A 837 29.32 -2.56 26.07
N LEU A 838 28.51 -1.97 26.95
CA LEU A 838 27.19 -1.50 26.62
C LEU A 838 27.30 -0.10 26.00
N THR A 839 26.60 0.11 24.89
CA THR A 839 26.45 1.44 24.28
C THR A 839 24.97 1.73 24.10
N GLY A 840 24.60 3.00 24.29
CA GLY A 840 23.21 3.42 24.29
C GLY A 840 23.07 4.75 25.04
N SER A 841 21.83 5.22 25.13
CA SER A 841 21.47 6.37 25.96
C SER A 841 20.81 5.85 27.25
N PRO A 842 21.18 6.36 28.43
CA PRO A 842 20.48 6.02 29.66
C PRO A 842 19.08 6.65 29.74
N GLY A 843 18.18 6.03 30.50
CA GLY A 843 16.80 6.52 30.74
C GLY A 843 15.79 6.05 29.71
N ASP A 844 16.16 5.06 28.90
CA ASP A 844 15.31 4.52 27.87
C ASP A 844 14.25 3.57 28.49
N VAL A 845 12.95 3.66 28.23
CA VAL A 845 11.95 2.67 28.69
C VAL A 845 11.77 1.61 27.61
N GLY A 846 11.96 0.33 27.95
CA GLY A 846 11.70 -0.78 27.05
C GLY A 846 12.89 -1.25 26.20
N ALA A 847 14.07 -0.62 26.33
CA ALA A 847 15.28 -1.11 25.68
C ALA A 847 15.73 -2.41 26.37
N VAL A 848 15.98 -3.45 25.58
CA VAL A 848 16.37 -4.77 26.09
C VAL A 848 17.87 -4.97 25.88
N TYR A 849 18.60 -5.16 26.98
CA TYR A 849 20.00 -5.56 26.99
C TYR A 849 20.08 -7.03 27.39
N SER A 850 20.50 -7.87 26.46
CA SER A 850 20.55 -9.32 26.64
C SER A 850 21.98 -9.84 26.54
N VAL A 851 22.38 -10.68 27.50
CA VAL A 851 23.61 -11.46 27.47
C VAL A 851 23.27 -12.94 27.63
N THR A 852 23.81 -13.80 26.77
CA THR A 852 23.65 -15.26 26.87
C THR A 852 24.96 -15.85 27.36
N ILE A 853 24.91 -16.54 28.50
CA ILE A 853 26.03 -17.15 29.18
C ILE A 853 25.68 -18.63 29.35
N ASP A 854 26.53 -19.53 28.86
CA ASP A 854 26.32 -20.99 28.93
C ASP A 854 24.91 -21.41 28.45
N GLN A 855 24.48 -20.89 27.28
CA GLN A 855 23.17 -21.10 26.65
C GLN A 855 21.97 -20.52 27.43
N THR A 856 22.20 -19.83 28.55
CA THR A 856 21.17 -19.17 29.36
C THR A 856 21.15 -17.68 29.07
N THR A 857 20.02 -17.15 28.58
CA THR A 857 19.89 -15.71 28.25
C THR A 857 19.37 -14.92 29.44
N ILE A 858 20.16 -13.96 29.91
CA ILE A 858 19.77 -12.97 30.91
C ILE A 858 19.49 -11.66 30.20
N SER A 859 18.29 -11.10 30.42
CA SER A 859 17.86 -9.85 29.79
C SER A 859 17.44 -8.83 30.83
N TYR A 860 17.87 -7.60 30.63
CA TYR A 860 17.40 -6.45 31.39
C TYR A 860 16.64 -5.50 30.45
N THR A 861 15.39 -5.23 30.80
CA THR A 861 14.58 -4.21 30.14
C THR A 861 14.63 -2.94 30.98
N THR A 862 15.11 -1.86 30.37
CA THR A 862 15.23 -0.56 31.02
C THR A 862 13.84 0.02 31.36
N LYS A 863 13.74 0.70 32.50
CA LYS A 863 12.47 1.18 33.07
C LYS A 863 12.29 2.69 32.97
N GLY A 864 13.33 3.42 32.57
CA GLY A 864 13.35 4.88 32.42
C GLY A 864 13.90 5.62 33.64
N ASP A 865 14.07 4.93 34.77
CA ASP A 865 14.62 5.50 36.01
C ASP A 865 16.17 5.50 36.01
N GLU A 866 16.79 4.92 34.98
CA GLU A 866 18.24 4.81 34.85
C GLU A 866 18.85 6.14 34.41
N THR A 867 19.71 6.74 35.23
CA THR A 867 20.32 8.05 34.97
C THR A 867 21.64 7.97 34.22
N SER A 868 22.26 6.79 34.19
CA SER A 868 23.54 6.52 33.53
C SER A 868 23.59 5.12 32.90
N MET A 869 24.53 4.91 31.97
CA MET A 869 24.78 3.56 31.43
C MET A 869 25.30 2.59 32.50
N GLU A 870 25.93 3.14 33.55
CA GLU A 870 26.39 2.39 34.72
C GLU A 870 25.22 1.81 35.52
N ASP A 871 24.12 2.54 35.66
CA ASP A 871 22.90 2.04 36.32
C ASP A 871 22.33 0.81 35.57
N ILE A 872 22.39 0.83 34.23
CA ILE A 872 21.93 -0.26 33.36
C ILE A 872 22.87 -1.47 33.48
N THR A 873 24.19 -1.23 33.42
CA THR A 873 25.21 -2.28 33.54
C THR A 873 25.18 -2.94 34.92
N ALA A 874 24.98 -2.17 36.00
CA ALA A 874 24.86 -2.68 37.37
C ALA A 874 23.63 -3.58 37.55
N LYS A 875 22.46 -3.14 37.08
CA LYS A 875 21.22 -3.95 37.15
C LYS A 875 21.33 -5.24 36.33
N LEU A 876 22.00 -5.20 35.17
CA LEU A 876 22.26 -6.40 34.38
C LEU A 876 23.26 -7.33 35.10
N ALA A 877 24.28 -6.80 35.77
CA ALA A 877 25.21 -7.58 36.59
C ALA A 877 24.52 -8.27 37.78
N ASP A 878 23.61 -7.57 38.47
CA ASP A 878 22.82 -8.13 39.56
C ASP A 878 21.94 -9.29 39.09
N LEU A 879 21.32 -9.17 37.91
CA LEU A 879 20.51 -10.25 37.31
C LEU A 879 21.35 -11.47 36.95
N VAL A 880 22.59 -11.28 36.48
CA VAL A 880 23.53 -12.38 36.23
C VAL A 880 23.93 -13.05 37.56
N ASN A 881 24.22 -12.25 38.60
CA ASN A 881 24.62 -12.77 39.92
C ASN A 881 23.48 -13.48 40.68
N ALA A 882 22.23 -13.06 40.45
CA ALA A 882 21.05 -13.69 41.04
C ALA A 882 20.82 -15.13 40.52
N ASN A 883 21.35 -15.48 39.34
CA ASN A 883 21.27 -16.83 38.79
C ASN A 883 22.44 -17.68 39.30
N THR A 884 22.18 -18.44 40.37
CA THR A 884 23.20 -19.28 41.04
C THR A 884 23.73 -20.42 40.17
N SER A 885 22.96 -20.84 39.15
CA SER A 885 23.30 -21.92 38.22
C SER A 885 24.34 -21.54 37.16
N LEU A 886 24.65 -20.24 37.00
CA LEU A 886 25.68 -19.79 36.05
C LEU A 886 27.09 -20.02 36.60
N SER A 887 28.04 -20.34 35.71
CA SER A 887 29.45 -20.57 36.04
C SER A 887 30.24 -19.29 36.35
N VAL A 888 29.60 -18.11 36.28
CA VAL A 888 30.25 -16.78 36.41
C VAL A 888 29.64 -15.90 37.50
N THR A 889 30.42 -14.93 37.96
CA THR A 889 30.03 -13.74 38.74
C THR A 889 30.24 -12.50 37.86
N ALA A 890 29.29 -11.56 37.87
CA ALA A 890 29.34 -10.32 37.11
C ALA A 890 29.67 -9.11 37.98
N GLY A 891 30.47 -8.18 37.45
CA GLY A 891 30.73 -6.86 38.02
C GLY A 891 30.48 -5.76 37.00
N ALA A 892 30.07 -4.58 37.45
CA ALA A 892 29.82 -3.42 36.59
C ALA A 892 30.77 -2.28 36.97
N VAL A 893 31.43 -1.69 35.97
CA VAL A 893 32.22 -0.46 36.12
C VAL A 893 31.92 0.44 34.93
N GLY A 894 31.27 1.58 35.14
CA GLY A 894 30.80 2.43 34.05
C GLY A 894 29.89 1.66 33.08
N SER A 895 30.14 1.76 31.77
CA SER A 895 29.36 1.05 30.74
C SER A 895 29.85 -0.38 30.44
N VAL A 896 30.75 -0.95 31.25
CA VAL A 896 31.39 -2.24 30.99
C VAL A 896 30.93 -3.30 32.00
N LEU A 897 30.30 -4.35 31.50
CA LEU A 897 29.95 -5.56 32.26
C LEU A 897 31.13 -6.53 32.22
N THR A 898 31.69 -6.87 33.38
CA THR A 898 32.80 -7.82 33.52
C THR A 898 32.29 -9.13 34.09
N LEU A 899 32.39 -10.22 33.33
CA LEU A 899 32.06 -11.58 33.77
C LEU A 899 33.34 -12.29 34.23
N THR A 900 33.34 -12.89 35.41
CA THR A 900 34.46 -13.63 36.01
C THR A 900 34.02 -15.04 36.37
N SER A 901 34.78 -16.08 36.00
CA SER A 901 34.46 -17.47 36.38
C SER A 901 34.49 -17.67 37.91
N LYS A 902 33.56 -18.47 38.45
CA LYS A 902 33.43 -18.79 39.88
C LYS A 902 34.47 -19.81 40.37
N THR A 903 35.01 -20.65 39.49
CA THR A 903 35.94 -21.74 39.82
C THR A 903 37.31 -21.51 39.18
N GLN A 904 38.36 -21.70 39.98
CA GLN A 904 39.75 -21.56 39.57
C GLN A 904 40.31 -22.95 39.23
N SER A 905 40.03 -23.49 38.05
CA SER A 905 40.72 -24.70 37.60
C SER A 905 40.94 -24.71 36.09
N GLY A 906 42.12 -25.14 35.68
CA GLY A 906 42.56 -25.20 34.29
C GLY A 906 41.90 -26.32 33.46
N VAL A 907 40.70 -26.76 33.82
CA VAL A 907 39.92 -27.79 33.14
C VAL A 907 38.81 -27.14 32.30
N ALA A 908 38.50 -27.74 31.15
CA ALA A 908 37.50 -27.23 30.21
C ALA A 908 36.09 -27.04 30.83
N ALA A 909 35.81 -27.70 31.95
CA ALA A 909 34.55 -27.58 32.69
C ALA A 909 34.35 -26.23 33.40
N ASP A 910 35.41 -25.44 33.57
CA ASP A 910 35.37 -24.13 34.27
C ASP A 910 35.44 -22.92 33.30
N GLN A 911 35.35 -23.17 31.99
CA GLN A 911 35.28 -22.14 30.96
C GLN A 911 33.82 -21.78 30.65
N PHE A 912 33.49 -20.49 30.65
CA PHE A 912 32.16 -20.01 30.28
C PHE A 912 32.12 -19.59 28.81
N SER A 913 31.03 -19.93 28.12
CA SER A 913 30.78 -19.48 26.75
C SER A 913 29.84 -18.28 26.75
N VAL A 914 30.19 -17.25 26.00
CA VAL A 914 29.30 -16.13 25.67
C VAL A 914 29.04 -16.21 24.18
N ASP A 915 27.77 -16.38 23.79
CA ASP A 915 27.43 -16.53 22.39
C ASP A 915 27.83 -15.29 21.57
N PRO A 916 28.31 -15.45 20.32
CA PRO A 916 28.78 -14.33 19.49
C PRO A 916 27.68 -13.32 19.09
N PHE A 917 26.42 -13.63 19.39
CA PHE A 917 25.24 -12.84 19.01
C PHE A 917 24.48 -12.24 20.19
N THR A 918 25.05 -12.20 21.39
CA THR A 918 24.34 -11.67 22.55
C THR A 918 24.46 -10.15 22.61
N SER A 919 23.80 -9.49 21.66
CA SER A 919 22.98 -8.32 21.93
C SER A 919 22.21 -7.89 20.69
N SER A 920 20.90 -7.77 20.84
CA SER A 920 20.14 -6.79 20.07
C SER A 920 19.57 -5.79 21.04
N GLY A 921 20.12 -4.58 21.07
CA GLY A 921 19.35 -3.47 21.55
C GLY A 921 18.29 -3.15 20.50
N GLN A 922 17.04 -3.53 20.76
CA GLN A 922 15.90 -3.18 19.91
C GLN A 922 15.40 -1.80 20.31
N THR A 923 15.44 -0.82 19.40
CA THR A 923 14.80 0.48 19.60
C THR A 923 13.40 0.48 19.00
N PRO A 924 12.42 1.14 19.63
CA PRO A 924 11.11 1.38 19.02
C PRO A 924 11.16 2.15 17.70
N ALA A 925 10.06 2.13 16.94
CA ALA A 925 9.93 2.88 15.69
C ALA A 925 10.07 4.38 15.93
N TYR A 926 10.58 5.11 14.93
CA TYR A 926 10.59 6.57 14.93
C TYR A 926 10.74 7.17 13.54
N VAL A 927 10.33 8.44 13.41
CA VAL A 927 10.59 9.26 12.23
C VAL A 927 11.82 10.11 12.50
N GLN A 928 12.87 9.92 11.71
CA GLN A 928 14.08 10.73 11.80
C GLN A 928 13.93 11.99 10.94
N LEU A 929 14.31 13.12 11.50
CA LEU A 929 14.27 14.43 10.87
C LEU A 929 15.68 15.00 10.86
N GLY A 930 16.13 15.48 9.70
CA GLY A 930 17.42 16.15 9.55
C GLY A 930 17.21 17.60 9.14
N PHE A 931 18.04 18.48 9.68
CA PHE A 931 18.00 19.92 9.43
C PHE A 931 19.22 20.38 8.64
N GLY A 932 19.00 21.34 7.75
CA GLY A 932 20.01 21.87 6.85
C GLY A 932 21.07 22.70 7.58
N THR A 933 22.30 22.64 7.07
CA THR A 933 23.46 23.40 7.56
C THR A 933 23.99 24.42 6.54
N ASN A 934 23.52 24.38 5.29
CA ASN A 934 23.98 25.28 4.24
C ASN A 934 23.25 26.61 4.33
N LYS A 935 23.90 27.69 3.89
CA LYS A 935 23.38 29.07 3.98
C LYS A 935 21.94 29.25 3.48
N ASP A 936 21.52 28.47 2.48
CA ASP A 936 20.20 28.57 1.86
C ASP A 936 19.11 27.74 2.55
N ASN A 937 19.47 26.81 3.46
CA ASN A 937 18.55 25.89 4.11
C ASN A 937 18.81 25.71 5.62
N VAL A 938 19.58 26.60 6.25
CA VAL A 938 19.93 26.55 7.68
C VAL A 938 18.67 26.43 8.53
N GLY A 939 18.62 25.39 9.35
CA GLY A 939 17.53 25.19 10.31
C GLY A 939 16.20 24.80 9.68
N THR A 940 16.15 24.47 8.38
CA THR A 940 14.95 23.94 7.71
C THR A 940 15.04 22.42 7.56
N ILE A 941 13.91 21.72 7.45
CA ILE A 941 13.92 20.26 7.25
C ILE A 941 14.56 19.92 5.90
N THR A 942 15.60 19.10 5.90
CA THR A 942 16.32 18.62 4.71
C THR A 942 16.35 17.10 4.57
N SER A 943 15.79 16.36 5.53
CA SER A 943 15.53 14.95 5.38
C SER A 943 14.44 14.49 6.34
N ILE A 944 13.54 13.63 5.88
CA ILE A 944 12.58 12.89 6.70
C ILE A 944 12.76 11.41 6.37
N SER A 945 13.02 10.57 7.36
CA SER A 945 13.12 9.13 7.12
C SER A 945 11.72 8.52 7.04
N THR A 946 11.55 7.49 6.22
CA THR A 946 10.54 6.46 6.49
C THR A 946 10.83 5.87 7.87
N ALA A 947 9.80 5.51 8.63
CA ALA A 947 9.95 5.05 10.02
C ALA A 947 11.10 4.04 10.10
N LYS A 948 12.25 4.50 10.61
CA LYS A 948 13.46 3.70 10.63
C LYS A 948 13.41 3.01 11.98
N VAL A 949 13.40 1.69 11.95
CA VAL A 949 13.45 0.78 13.12
C VAL A 949 12.12 0.43 13.79
N GLY A 950 11.20 -0.29 13.13
CA GLY A 950 10.15 -1.05 13.85
C GLY A 950 8.79 -1.17 13.15
N THR A 951 7.91 -2.01 13.73
CA THR A 951 6.51 -2.14 13.32
C THR A 951 5.75 -0.85 13.66
N GLY A 952 4.83 -0.39 12.80
CA GLY A 952 4.10 0.86 13.00
C GLY A 952 3.41 1.29 11.71
N SER A 953 2.40 2.17 11.80
CA SER A 953 1.66 2.63 10.61
C SER A 953 2.18 3.93 10.00
N ALA A 954 3.17 4.58 10.61
CA ALA A 954 3.73 5.83 10.09
C ALA A 954 4.56 5.60 8.82
N VAL A 955 4.16 6.28 7.74
CA VAL A 955 4.81 6.31 6.44
C VAL A 955 5.16 7.76 6.09
N THR A 956 6.30 7.94 5.44
CA THR A 956 6.74 9.26 4.96
C THR A 956 7.15 9.12 3.50
N ASN A 957 7.07 10.21 2.75
CA ASN A 957 7.47 10.19 1.36
C ASN A 957 8.99 10.09 1.25
N SER A 958 9.49 9.05 0.57
CA SER A 958 10.93 8.76 0.46
C SER A 958 11.70 9.78 -0.39
N ASN A 959 11.00 10.58 -1.21
CA ASN A 959 11.56 11.61 -2.08
C ASN A 959 10.81 12.94 -1.87
N GLN A 960 11.32 13.81 -1.00
CA GLN A 960 10.81 15.18 -0.82
C GLN A 960 11.74 16.16 -1.54
N THR A 961 11.20 16.91 -2.50
CA THR A 961 11.92 17.97 -3.21
C THR A 961 11.82 19.27 -2.42
N THR A 962 12.80 20.17 -2.60
CA THR A 962 12.75 21.50 -1.97
C THR A 962 11.46 22.23 -2.36
N GLY A 963 10.69 22.67 -1.37
CA GLY A 963 9.39 23.32 -1.54
C GLY A 963 8.18 22.37 -1.52
N ALA A 964 8.37 21.05 -1.49
CA ALA A 964 7.28 20.09 -1.28
C ALA A 964 6.81 20.06 0.19
N ASP A 965 5.60 19.58 0.44
CA ASP A 965 5.10 19.38 1.81
C ASP A 965 5.87 18.27 2.52
N ALA A 966 6.33 18.60 3.72
CA ALA A 966 7.07 17.74 4.63
C ALA A 966 6.07 16.91 5.46
N THR A 967 5.55 15.82 4.89
CA THR A 967 4.45 15.05 5.49
C THR A 967 4.87 13.71 6.10
N VAL A 968 4.19 13.35 7.20
CA VAL A 968 4.23 12.05 7.87
C VAL A 968 2.79 11.54 8.00
N THR A 969 2.45 10.46 7.33
CA THR A 969 1.11 9.89 7.38
C THR A 969 1.09 8.68 8.31
N PHE A 970 0.12 8.58 9.21
CA PHE A 970 0.00 7.45 10.13
C PHE A 970 -1.47 7.06 10.33
N THR A 971 -1.71 5.81 10.74
CA THR A 971 -3.07 5.33 11.02
C THR A 971 -3.27 5.20 12.52
N VAL A 972 -4.46 5.60 12.97
CA VAL A 972 -5.00 5.34 14.31
C VAL A 972 -6.33 4.59 14.18
N ASP A 973 -6.67 3.75 15.15
CA ASP A 973 -7.94 3.02 15.21
C ASP A 973 -8.37 2.90 16.66
N TYR A 974 -9.47 3.57 17.01
CA TYR A 974 -10.04 3.58 18.36
C TYR A 974 -11.21 2.59 18.52
N GLY A 975 -11.29 1.57 17.65
CA GLY A 975 -12.35 0.55 17.64
C GLY A 975 -13.48 0.81 16.63
N PHE A 976 -13.31 1.81 15.75
CA PHE A 976 -14.31 2.21 14.73
C PHE A 976 -13.76 2.16 13.31
N GLY A 977 -12.63 1.45 13.12
CA GLY A 977 -11.95 1.30 11.84
C GLY A 977 -10.73 2.22 11.73
N PRO A 978 -9.81 1.90 10.81
CA PRO A 978 -8.57 2.65 10.62
C PRO A 978 -8.85 4.06 10.07
N GLN A 979 -8.37 5.07 10.79
CA GLN A 979 -8.37 6.48 10.42
C GLN A 979 -6.94 6.91 10.08
N GLN A 980 -6.72 7.31 8.83
CA GLN A 980 -5.43 7.81 8.36
C GLN A 980 -5.31 9.32 8.60
N ILE A 981 -4.22 9.74 9.25
CA ILE A 981 -3.93 11.13 9.59
C ILE A 981 -2.61 11.54 8.95
N THR A 982 -2.58 12.69 8.29
CA THR A 982 -1.37 13.27 7.70
C THR A 982 -0.86 14.43 8.56
N LEU A 983 0.31 14.26 9.17
CA LEU A 983 1.04 15.30 9.86
C LEU A 983 1.91 16.09 8.88
N ASN A 984 1.59 17.37 8.67
CA ASN A 984 2.37 18.31 7.88
C ASN A 984 3.32 19.10 8.80
N LEU A 985 4.62 18.99 8.53
CA LEU A 985 5.71 19.66 9.26
C LEU A 985 6.21 20.94 8.54
N GLY A 986 5.50 21.40 7.51
CA GLY A 986 5.86 22.57 6.69
C GLY A 986 6.37 22.20 5.30
N LYS A 987 7.24 23.05 4.74
CA LYS A 987 7.83 22.86 3.41
C LYS A 987 9.28 22.42 3.53
N PHE A 988 9.66 21.41 2.76
CA PHE A 988 11.02 20.87 2.75
C PHE A 988 12.03 21.90 2.23
N GLY A 989 13.12 22.15 2.96
CA GLY A 989 14.17 23.10 2.60
C GLY A 989 13.74 24.57 2.59
N LYS A 990 12.58 24.91 3.16
CA LYS A 990 12.06 26.29 3.26
C LYS A 990 11.63 26.60 4.69
N SER A 991 11.72 27.87 5.07
CA SER A 991 11.14 28.36 6.33
C SER A 991 9.62 28.40 6.23
N GLY A 992 8.90 28.05 7.30
CA GLY A 992 7.43 28.08 7.33
C GLY A 992 6.74 26.89 8.00
N GLY A 993 7.48 26.05 8.73
CA GLY A 993 6.93 24.97 9.54
C GLY A 993 7.89 24.59 10.65
N LEU A 994 8.23 23.32 10.76
CA LEU A 994 9.22 22.84 11.72
C LEU A 994 10.63 23.32 11.35
N THR A 995 11.30 23.96 12.30
CA THR A 995 12.64 24.53 12.13
C THR A 995 13.56 24.17 13.29
N GLN A 996 14.86 24.41 13.12
CA GLN A 996 15.86 24.28 14.16
C GLN A 996 16.75 25.52 14.22
N TYR A 997 16.55 26.34 15.24
CA TYR A 997 17.35 27.53 15.52
C TYR A 997 17.82 27.55 16.98
N ALA A 998 18.66 28.53 17.32
CA ALA A 998 19.18 28.70 18.67
C ALA A 998 18.04 28.79 19.72
N GLY A 999 18.22 28.11 20.85
CA GLY A 999 17.24 28.02 21.93
C GLY A 999 17.54 26.87 22.89
N SER A 1000 16.87 26.86 24.04
CA SER A 1000 16.97 25.79 25.07
C SER A 1000 15.72 24.92 25.17
N GLU A 1001 14.58 25.37 24.62
CA GLU A 1001 13.28 24.69 24.70
C GLU A 1001 12.60 24.65 23.32
N ILE A 1002 11.62 23.75 23.17
CA ILE A 1002 10.75 23.73 21.98
C ILE A 1002 9.79 24.91 22.02
N ASN A 1003 9.66 25.63 20.90
CA ASN A 1003 8.68 26.70 20.74
C ASN A 1003 7.68 26.31 19.65
N VAL A 1004 6.45 25.96 20.04
CA VAL A 1004 5.39 25.59 19.10
C VAL A 1004 4.70 26.85 18.58
N THR A 1005 4.86 27.14 17.29
CA THR A 1005 4.27 28.33 16.64
C THR A 1005 2.90 28.05 16.03
N GLN A 1006 2.66 26.81 15.60
CA GLN A 1006 1.39 26.39 14.99
C GLN A 1006 1.15 24.92 15.30
N LEU A 1007 -0.03 24.59 15.83
CA LEU A 1007 -0.46 23.20 16.05
C LEU A 1007 -1.98 23.14 15.86
N VAL A 1008 -2.40 22.81 14.65
CA VAL A 1008 -3.82 22.85 14.22
C VAL A 1008 -4.22 21.56 13.51
N GLN A 1009 -5.51 21.24 13.52
CA GLN A 1009 -6.09 20.05 12.91
C GLN A 1009 -7.45 20.36 12.27
N ASP A 1010 -7.92 19.49 11.38
CA ASP A 1010 -9.11 19.70 10.53
C ASP A 1010 -10.39 18.98 10.96
N GLY A 1011 -10.29 18.11 11.97
CA GLY A 1011 -11.42 17.40 12.55
C GLY A 1011 -12.29 18.29 13.43
N ALA A 1012 -13.52 17.85 13.67
CA ALA A 1012 -14.45 18.53 14.55
C ALA A 1012 -15.39 17.54 15.24
N SER A 1013 -15.77 17.87 16.47
CA SER A 1013 -16.87 17.18 17.15
C SER A 1013 -18.19 17.44 16.42
N ARG A 1014 -19.21 16.67 16.78
CA ARG A 1014 -20.59 16.97 16.38
C ARG A 1014 -20.92 18.42 16.72
N GLY A 1015 -21.42 19.15 15.72
CA GLY A 1015 -21.88 20.53 15.88
C GLY A 1015 -23.38 20.58 16.07
N GLN A 1016 -23.88 21.40 16.97
CA GLN A 1016 -25.27 21.82 17.03
C GLN A 1016 -25.43 23.16 16.31
N PHE A 1017 -26.59 23.34 15.68
CA PHE A 1017 -26.98 24.61 15.09
C PHE A 1017 -26.82 25.76 16.11
N LYS A 1018 -26.10 26.81 15.73
CA LYS A 1018 -25.93 28.02 16.53
C LYS A 1018 -26.76 29.17 15.95
N GLU A 1019 -26.53 29.52 14.70
CA GLU A 1019 -27.19 30.64 14.02
C GLU A 1019 -27.14 30.51 12.49
N VAL A 1020 -27.99 31.28 11.80
CA VAL A 1020 -27.92 31.48 10.34
C VAL A 1020 -27.45 32.92 10.09
N VAL A 1021 -26.51 33.09 9.16
CA VAL A 1021 -26.02 34.38 8.70
C VAL A 1021 -26.08 34.43 7.17
N TYR A 1022 -26.20 35.63 6.60
CA TYR A 1022 -26.01 35.83 5.17
C TYR A 1022 -24.59 36.32 4.86
N GLY A 1023 -23.97 35.75 3.84
CA GLY A 1023 -22.74 36.25 3.25
C GLY A 1023 -23.02 37.34 2.20
N ASP A 1024 -21.97 38.10 1.86
CA ASP A 1024 -22.05 39.24 0.92
C ASP A 1024 -22.49 38.83 -0.50
N ASN A 1025 -22.26 37.57 -0.89
CA ASN A 1025 -22.69 37.00 -2.18
C ASN A 1025 -24.11 36.42 -2.13
N GLY A 1026 -24.89 36.71 -1.09
CA GLY A 1026 -26.22 36.15 -0.84
C GLY A 1026 -26.22 34.68 -0.42
N ASP A 1027 -25.07 34.14 -0.01
CA ASP A 1027 -24.96 32.78 0.53
C ASP A 1027 -25.61 32.72 1.92
N VAL A 1028 -26.48 31.74 2.14
CA VAL A 1028 -27.09 31.44 3.45
C VAL A 1028 -26.19 30.44 4.15
N ILE A 1029 -25.54 30.90 5.22
CA ILE A 1029 -24.53 30.17 5.97
C ILE A 1029 -25.09 29.80 7.34
N VAL A 1030 -24.99 28.52 7.70
CA VAL A 1030 -25.29 28.02 9.02
C VAL A 1030 -24.00 27.90 9.80
N ASN A 1031 -23.92 28.58 10.95
CA ASN A 1031 -22.83 28.45 11.90
C ASN A 1031 -23.22 27.41 12.96
N TYR A 1032 -22.27 26.55 13.29
CA TYR A 1032 -22.40 25.52 14.33
C TYR A 1032 -21.58 25.89 15.57
N ASP A 1033 -21.95 25.35 16.72
CA ASP A 1033 -21.24 25.57 18.00
C ASP A 1033 -19.80 24.98 18.01
N ASN A 1034 -19.51 24.01 17.15
CA ASN A 1034 -18.19 23.45 16.93
C ASN A 1034 -17.25 24.35 16.10
N GLY A 1035 -17.68 25.59 15.79
CA GLY A 1035 -16.91 26.58 15.05
C GLY A 1035 -16.89 26.39 13.53
N ARG A 1036 -17.62 25.40 13.00
CA ARG A 1036 -17.76 25.21 11.54
C ARG A 1036 -18.94 26.01 10.99
N SER A 1037 -18.83 26.34 9.71
CA SER A 1037 -19.89 27.00 8.95
C SER A 1037 -20.19 26.19 7.69
N ARG A 1038 -21.47 26.09 7.30
CA ARG A 1038 -21.90 25.43 6.06
C ARG A 1038 -22.84 26.32 5.27
N VAL A 1039 -22.59 26.45 3.97
CA VAL A 1039 -23.53 27.08 3.04
C VAL A 1039 -24.66 26.09 2.78
N ILE A 1040 -25.90 26.47 3.06
CA ILE A 1040 -27.11 25.65 2.80
C ILE A 1040 -27.83 26.04 1.51
N GLY A 1041 -27.59 27.26 1.03
CA GLY A 1041 -28.15 27.77 -0.22
C GLY A 1041 -27.64 29.16 -0.54
N ARG A 1042 -28.04 29.68 -1.69
CA ARG A 1042 -27.81 31.07 -2.11
C ARG A 1042 -29.13 31.71 -2.49
N ILE A 1043 -29.30 32.97 -2.11
CA ILE A 1043 -30.47 33.78 -2.43
C ILE A 1043 -30.29 34.37 -3.84
N PRO A 1044 -31.12 34.00 -4.82
CA PRO A 1044 -31.14 34.67 -6.11
C PRO A 1044 -31.85 36.02 -5.99
N VAL A 1045 -31.33 37.02 -6.70
CA VAL A 1045 -32.00 38.31 -6.85
C VAL A 1045 -32.81 38.28 -8.13
N VAL A 1046 -34.14 38.45 -8.00
CA VAL A 1046 -35.07 38.40 -9.13
C VAL A 1046 -35.26 39.78 -9.72
N THR A 1047 -34.99 39.92 -11.01
CA THR A 1047 -35.18 41.16 -11.76
C THR A 1047 -36.30 41.00 -12.78
N PHE A 1048 -36.96 42.11 -13.12
CA PHE A 1048 -38.03 42.18 -14.10
C PHE A 1048 -37.73 43.28 -15.11
N ASN A 1049 -38.18 43.12 -16.35
CA ASN A 1049 -38.02 44.15 -17.37
C ASN A 1049 -38.78 45.43 -17.00
N ASN A 1050 -39.97 45.29 -16.41
CA ASN A 1050 -40.76 46.42 -15.92
C ASN A 1050 -41.26 46.18 -14.48
N PRO A 1051 -40.45 46.49 -13.45
CA PRO A 1051 -40.81 46.28 -12.05
C PRO A 1051 -42.07 47.05 -11.61
N ASN A 1052 -42.39 48.17 -12.27
CA ASN A 1052 -43.52 49.02 -11.94
C ASN A 1052 -44.87 48.45 -12.41
N ALA A 1053 -44.86 47.48 -13.33
CA ALA A 1053 -46.08 46.81 -13.81
C ALA A 1053 -46.47 45.58 -12.97
N LEU A 1054 -45.67 45.20 -11.97
CA LEU A 1054 -45.98 44.09 -11.07
C LEU A 1054 -47.24 44.38 -10.24
N GLN A 1055 -48.09 43.37 -10.07
CA GLN A 1055 -49.29 43.46 -9.24
C GLN A 1055 -48.91 43.34 -7.76
N ARG A 1056 -49.51 44.18 -6.91
CA ARG A 1056 -49.31 44.15 -5.46
C ARG A 1056 -50.31 43.23 -4.79
N GLU A 1057 -49.86 42.52 -3.78
CA GLU A 1057 -50.68 41.71 -2.89
C GLU A 1057 -50.45 42.10 -1.42
N ALA A 1058 -51.33 41.61 -0.56
CA ALA A 1058 -51.23 41.84 0.88
C ALA A 1058 -49.92 41.26 1.44
N GLY A 1059 -49.32 41.97 2.41
CA GLY A 1059 -48.07 41.55 3.06
C GLY A 1059 -46.78 42.06 2.40
N GLY A 1060 -46.87 43.09 1.55
CA GLY A 1060 -45.68 43.70 0.93
C GLY A 1060 -45.05 42.81 -0.15
N VAL A 1061 -45.87 41.99 -0.81
CA VAL A 1061 -45.42 41.08 -1.88
C VAL A 1061 -46.02 41.46 -3.23
N PHE A 1062 -45.40 40.99 -4.29
CA PHE A 1062 -45.72 41.28 -5.68
C PHE A 1062 -45.88 39.97 -6.46
N ILE A 1063 -46.82 39.95 -7.42
CA ILE A 1063 -47.00 38.88 -8.40
C ILE A 1063 -46.56 39.39 -9.77
N GLU A 1064 -46.00 38.49 -10.58
CA GLU A 1064 -45.71 38.76 -11.99
C GLU A 1064 -46.97 39.06 -12.79
N THR A 1065 -46.84 39.96 -13.77
CA THR A 1065 -47.90 40.34 -14.70
C THR A 1065 -47.34 40.25 -16.12
N GLU A 1066 -48.21 40.13 -17.12
CA GLU A 1066 -47.79 40.10 -18.53
C GLU A 1066 -46.97 41.35 -18.89
N ASP A 1067 -47.39 42.53 -18.42
CA ASP A 1067 -46.72 43.81 -18.63
C ASP A 1067 -45.40 43.97 -17.83
N GLY A 1068 -45.22 43.22 -16.75
CA GLY A 1068 -43.99 43.19 -15.95
C GLY A 1068 -42.86 42.39 -16.59
N GLY A 1069 -43.23 41.46 -17.47
CA GLY A 1069 -42.32 40.49 -18.09
C GLY A 1069 -41.99 39.31 -17.16
N ARG A 1070 -41.27 38.33 -17.71
CA ARG A 1070 -40.88 37.12 -16.97
C ARG A 1070 -39.80 37.41 -15.92
N PRO A 1071 -39.79 36.69 -14.79
CA PRO A 1071 -38.77 36.83 -13.75
C PRO A 1071 -37.41 36.31 -14.24
N ASN A 1072 -36.36 37.10 -14.04
CA ASN A 1072 -34.97 36.71 -14.31
C ASN A 1072 -34.22 36.53 -12.98
N PHE A 1073 -33.81 35.29 -12.69
CA PHE A 1073 -33.06 34.93 -11.48
C PHE A 1073 -31.55 35.10 -11.74
N ASN A 1074 -30.92 36.02 -11.02
CA ASN A 1074 -29.48 36.30 -11.14
C ASN A 1074 -28.78 36.08 -9.79
N ASP A 1075 -27.46 35.83 -9.83
CA ASP A 1075 -26.65 35.96 -8.61
C ASP A 1075 -26.66 37.44 -8.17
N PRO A 1076 -26.56 37.73 -6.86
CA PRO A 1076 -26.42 39.10 -6.37
C PRO A 1076 -25.30 39.87 -7.06
N ASP A 1077 -25.51 41.16 -7.32
CA ASP A 1077 -24.54 42.07 -7.95
C ASP A 1077 -24.10 41.67 -9.39
N THR A 1078 -24.89 40.85 -10.08
CA THR A 1078 -24.63 40.42 -11.47
C THR A 1078 -25.78 40.74 -12.42
N ASN A 1079 -25.52 40.93 -13.71
CA ASN A 1079 -26.53 41.15 -14.76
C ASN A 1079 -27.57 42.26 -14.45
N GLY A 1080 -27.15 43.32 -13.75
CA GLY A 1080 -28.03 44.43 -13.36
C GLY A 1080 -28.91 44.15 -12.13
N ALA A 1081 -28.75 42.99 -11.50
CA ALA A 1081 -29.31 42.71 -10.18
C ALA A 1081 -28.50 43.42 -9.09
N GLY A 1082 -29.18 43.86 -8.03
CA GLY A 1082 -28.58 44.49 -6.87
C GLY A 1082 -27.80 43.52 -5.99
N ALA A 1083 -26.94 44.06 -5.13
CA ALA A 1083 -26.21 43.31 -4.12
C ALA A 1083 -27.12 42.96 -2.93
N VAL A 1084 -26.89 41.80 -2.31
CA VAL A 1084 -27.56 41.43 -1.05
C VAL A 1084 -26.71 41.92 0.11
N VAL A 1085 -27.27 42.79 0.93
CA VAL A 1085 -26.62 43.35 2.12
C VAL A 1085 -27.17 42.64 3.35
N ALA A 1086 -26.31 41.92 4.05
CA ALA A 1086 -26.65 41.24 5.29
C ALA A 1086 -26.95 42.24 6.43
N ASN A 1087 -27.65 41.77 7.46
CA ASN A 1087 -27.95 42.52 8.68
C ASN A 1087 -28.63 43.86 8.39
N SER A 1088 -29.46 43.93 7.35
CA SER A 1088 -30.04 45.18 6.89
C SER A 1088 -31.48 44.97 6.46
N VAL A 1089 -32.31 46.01 6.58
CA VAL A 1089 -33.68 46.03 6.07
C VAL A 1089 -33.89 47.30 5.24
N GLU A 1090 -34.68 47.18 4.16
CA GLU A 1090 -35.08 48.33 3.35
C GLU A 1090 -36.31 49.01 3.98
N SER A 1091 -36.21 50.31 4.27
CA SER A 1091 -37.36 51.15 4.67
C SER A 1091 -38.23 51.52 3.47
N SER A 1092 -39.39 52.11 3.73
CA SER A 1092 -40.23 52.64 2.65
C SER A 1092 -39.47 53.68 1.80
N ASN A 1093 -39.82 53.77 0.52
CA ASN A 1093 -39.36 54.85 -0.37
C ASN A 1093 -40.32 56.07 -0.36
N VAL A 1094 -41.27 56.11 0.57
CA VAL A 1094 -42.17 57.24 0.81
C VAL A 1094 -41.44 58.31 1.63
N ASP A 1095 -41.45 59.54 1.13
CA ASP A 1095 -41.07 60.71 1.92
C ASP A 1095 -42.34 61.40 2.43
N ILE A 1096 -42.52 61.39 3.75
CA ILE A 1096 -43.71 61.93 4.42
C ILE A 1096 -43.88 63.44 4.12
N ALA A 1097 -42.79 64.20 3.99
CA ALA A 1097 -42.88 65.64 3.72
C ALA A 1097 -43.40 65.93 2.30
N ASP A 1098 -42.95 65.14 1.31
CA ASP A 1098 -43.43 65.23 -0.07
C ASP A 1098 -44.91 64.82 -0.16
N GLU A 1099 -45.29 63.71 0.48
CA GLU A 1099 -46.68 63.24 0.48
C GLU A 1099 -47.64 64.23 1.17
N PHE A 1100 -47.26 64.86 2.28
CA PHE A 1100 -48.10 65.92 2.88
C PHE A 1100 -48.24 67.14 1.97
N THR A 1101 -47.19 67.50 1.22
CA THR A 1101 -47.27 68.60 0.25
C THR A 1101 -48.22 68.24 -0.89
N LYS A 1102 -48.12 67.03 -1.46
CA LYS A 1102 -49.05 66.51 -2.47
C LYS A 1102 -50.48 66.45 -1.93
N LEU A 1103 -50.68 66.06 -0.67
CA LEU A 1103 -52.00 66.01 -0.03
C LEU A 1103 -52.64 67.41 0.00
N ILE A 1104 -51.90 68.43 0.43
CA ILE A 1104 -52.39 69.82 0.49
C ILE A 1104 -52.76 70.32 -0.91
N VAL A 1105 -51.94 70.06 -1.92
CA VAL A 1105 -52.21 70.47 -3.31
C VAL A 1105 -53.44 69.77 -3.88
N THR A 1106 -53.54 68.46 -3.66
CA THR A 1106 -54.67 67.62 -4.14
C THR A 1106 -55.97 68.02 -3.44
N GLN A 1107 -55.93 68.29 -2.13
CA GLN A 1107 -57.08 68.77 -1.35
C GLN A 1107 -57.56 70.14 -1.84
N ARG A 1108 -56.65 71.10 -2.08
CA ARG A 1108 -57.00 72.42 -2.64
C ARG A 1108 -57.66 72.29 -4.02
N THR A 1109 -57.15 71.39 -4.85
CA THR A 1109 -57.70 71.10 -6.18
C THR A 1109 -59.08 70.47 -6.10
N TYR A 1110 -59.28 69.52 -5.17
CA TYR A 1110 -60.58 68.93 -4.87
C TYR A 1110 -61.59 69.99 -4.42
N SER A 1111 -61.22 70.87 -3.47
CA SER A 1111 -62.07 71.98 -3.00
C SER A 1111 -62.36 73.04 -4.07
N ALA A 1112 -61.47 73.22 -5.05
CA ALA A 1112 -61.74 74.09 -6.20
C ALA A 1112 -62.77 73.45 -7.15
N ASN A 1113 -62.64 72.15 -7.43
CA ASN A 1113 -63.59 71.42 -8.29
C ASN A 1113 -64.99 71.32 -7.68
N THR A 1114 -65.11 71.15 -6.35
CA THR A 1114 -66.43 71.15 -5.68
C THR A 1114 -67.13 72.50 -5.82
N LYS A 1115 -66.40 73.63 -5.74
CA LYS A 1115 -66.97 74.96 -5.98
C LYS A 1115 -67.47 75.14 -7.42
N ILE A 1116 -66.82 74.52 -8.40
CA ILE A 1116 -67.29 74.54 -9.81
C ILE A 1116 -68.62 73.77 -9.94
N VAL A 1117 -68.76 72.64 -9.24
CA VAL A 1117 -70.01 71.86 -9.21
C VAL A 1117 -71.13 72.65 -8.55
N THR A 1118 -70.90 73.28 -7.38
CA THR A 1118 -71.93 74.06 -6.69
C THR A 1118 -72.36 75.28 -7.49
N THR A 1119 -71.42 76.03 -8.07
CA THR A 1119 -71.74 77.19 -8.93
C THR A 1119 -72.46 76.77 -10.21
N SER A 1120 -72.13 75.60 -10.78
CA SER A 1120 -72.87 75.07 -11.93
C SER A 1120 -74.27 74.59 -11.58
N ASP A 1121 -74.47 74.01 -10.39
CA ASP A 1121 -75.80 73.63 -9.86
C ASP A 1121 -76.66 74.86 -9.57
N GLU A 1122 -76.10 75.90 -8.95
CA GLU A 1122 -76.77 77.20 -8.76
C GLU A 1122 -77.22 77.81 -10.10
N MET A 1123 -76.36 77.78 -11.13
CA MET A 1123 -76.73 78.25 -12.48
C MET A 1123 -77.81 77.38 -13.14
N LEU A 1124 -77.77 76.05 -12.96
CA LEU A 1124 -78.84 75.17 -13.46
C LEU A 1124 -80.17 75.43 -12.77
N GLN A 1125 -80.15 75.64 -11.46
CA GLN A 1125 -81.32 75.99 -10.68
C GLN A 1125 -81.90 77.33 -11.13
N GLU A 1126 -81.06 78.33 -11.40
CA GLU A 1126 -81.49 79.62 -11.96
C GLU A 1126 -82.10 79.48 -13.36
N VAL A 1127 -81.47 78.69 -14.25
CA VAL A 1127 -81.99 78.42 -15.60
C VAL A 1127 -83.31 77.65 -15.57
N LEU A 1128 -83.46 76.68 -14.66
CA LEU A 1128 -84.72 75.96 -14.44
C LEU A 1128 -85.78 76.88 -13.80
N GLY A 1129 -85.35 77.82 -12.97
CA GLY A 1129 -86.17 78.88 -12.39
C GLY A 1129 -86.75 79.83 -13.44
N LEU A 1130 -85.97 80.19 -14.46
CA LEU A 1130 -86.42 81.02 -15.59
C LEU A 1130 -87.48 80.37 -16.49
N LYS A 1131 -87.64 79.03 -16.42
CA LYS A 1131 -88.67 78.28 -17.17
C LYS A 1131 -90.02 78.25 -16.44
N ARG A 1132 -90.03 78.48 -15.11
CA ARG A 1132 -91.26 78.68 -14.34
C ARG A 1132 -91.70 80.13 -14.44
#